data_AF-A0A2W4VGK4-F1
#
_entry.id   AF-A0A2W4VGK4-F1
#
_cell.length_a   1.000
_cell.length_b   1.000
_cell.length_c   1.000
_cell.angle_alpha   90.00
_cell.angle_beta   90.00
_cell.angle_gamma   90.00
#
_symmetry.space_group_name_H-M   'P 1'
#
loop_
_entity.id
_entity.type
_entity.pdbx_description
1 polymer ?
#
loop_
_entity_poly.entity_id
_entity_poly.type
_entity_poly.pdbx_seq_one_letter_code
_entity_poly.pdbx_strand_id
1 'polypeptide(L)'
;MNFFERQDQSRRQSKRLVLLFAAAVVAIVLAMNLVVLLVGGGFNEATLPGARWAAVVATTLGTLGVIGVASMFRISSLRAGGSAVATQMGGIPVPEDTHDFHYRRLRNVVEEVAIASGVPVPQIFVLEEEAAINAFAAGYSTSDAAIAVTRGALDKLNRDELQGVIAHEFSHVLNGDMRLNIRLMGVLFGILVLGIVGRKILVHGRIGGNSRGALPVMAVALGLVVVGSIGMLFGRMIKAGVSRQREFLADSSAVQFTRQTKGLAGALKKIAGLGEGSKLASRDTEEVAHMLFGDGVGYSSLFATHPPLVARIQALEPSFKAEALVDLGARWQMRPPSGLDEDQALGLDARTSAPLPGDRAELSITPPAVVAQVGAPQANDYVRAGALVNAIPDVLKRAAHEREEAMALLFGLLMAPPGKVRDAQQYELAARHEERLSRQALDYADRLSDLPRILCLPLAAMAMPALRRRPRPELEKFMDACFALSHADGKVSLFEYSLGRLLRVQVSDALDPARAWVAGDRRLANCADHAITLMALLAQAGHADPGAAMRAYLAGMALVFPRANAPYRPPTDPLRAMDEAWPLLDRVEPRGKELLLEGLVAAVSHDGRVCVAEAELLRVICASLHCPLPPMLEGAA
;
A
#
# COMPACT_ATOMS: atom_id res chain seq x y z
N MET A 1 2.32 -19.42 4.90
CA MET A 1 3.14 -18.25 5.29
C MET A 1 2.19 -17.11 5.64
N ASN A 2 2.21 -16.64 6.88
CA ASN A 2 1.33 -15.57 7.35
C ASN A 2 1.92 -14.18 7.03
N PHE A 3 1.17 -13.11 7.29
CA PHE A 3 1.57 -11.73 6.98
C PHE A 3 2.89 -11.32 7.65
N PHE A 4 3.10 -11.68 8.92
CA PHE A 4 4.31 -11.32 9.66
C PHE A 4 5.56 -12.00 9.11
N GLU A 5 5.44 -13.26 8.70
CA GLU A 5 6.51 -13.99 8.00
C GLU A 5 6.84 -13.34 6.66
N ARG A 6 5.83 -12.91 5.89
CA ARG A 6 6.04 -12.17 4.62
C ARG A 6 6.75 -10.84 4.86
N GLN A 7 6.39 -10.10 5.92
CA GLN A 7 7.09 -8.88 6.29
C GLN A 7 8.57 -9.15 6.63
N ASP A 8 8.87 -10.19 7.41
CA ASP A 8 10.26 -10.51 7.74
C ASP A 8 11.05 -10.99 6.52
N GLN A 9 10.44 -11.78 5.64
CA GLN A 9 11.04 -12.17 4.36
C GLN A 9 11.35 -10.94 3.49
N SER A 10 10.42 -10.00 3.38
CA SER A 10 10.59 -8.74 2.64
C SER A 10 11.76 -7.91 3.20
N ARG A 11 11.93 -7.86 4.52
CA ARG A 11 13.10 -7.21 5.17
C ARG A 11 14.41 -7.90 4.82
N ARG A 12 14.46 -9.23 4.88
CA ARG A 12 15.67 -10.01 4.53
C ARG A 12 16.03 -9.84 3.05
N GLN A 13 15.04 -9.88 2.17
CA GLN A 13 15.22 -9.63 0.74
C GLN A 13 15.71 -8.21 0.46
N SER A 14 15.12 -7.20 1.12
CA SER A 14 15.57 -5.81 1.01
C SER A 14 17.05 -5.67 1.38
N LYS A 15 17.50 -6.32 2.46
CA LYS A 15 18.93 -6.35 2.85
C LYS A 15 19.81 -7.01 1.78
N ARG A 16 19.39 -8.16 1.26
CA ARG A 16 20.11 -8.85 0.16
C ARG A 16 20.21 -7.97 -1.08
N LEU A 17 19.15 -7.25 -1.41
CA LEU A 17 19.09 -6.37 -2.57
C LEU A 17 20.06 -5.20 -2.43
N VAL A 18 20.11 -4.57 -1.25
CA VAL A 18 21.09 -3.52 -0.94
C VAL A 18 22.53 -4.03 -1.07
N LEU A 19 22.81 -5.25 -0.60
CA LEU A 19 24.14 -5.87 -0.75
C LEU A 19 24.49 -6.12 -2.23
N LEU A 20 23.56 -6.68 -3.01
CA LEU A 20 23.76 -6.91 -4.45
C LEU A 20 23.96 -5.61 -5.21
N PHE A 21 23.24 -4.55 -4.84
CA PHE A 21 23.45 -3.23 -5.42
C PHE A 21 24.81 -2.64 -5.07
N ALA A 22 25.22 -2.72 -3.79
CA ALA A 22 26.55 -2.27 -3.39
C ALA A 22 27.65 -2.98 -4.18
N ALA A 23 27.52 -4.31 -4.38
CA ALA A 23 28.43 -5.07 -5.22
C ALA A 23 28.41 -4.60 -6.70
N ALA A 24 27.24 -4.32 -7.26
CA ALA A 24 27.11 -3.79 -8.62
C ALA A 24 27.77 -2.41 -8.78
N VAL A 25 27.58 -1.50 -7.82
CA VAL A 25 28.23 -0.18 -7.81
C VAL A 25 29.74 -0.32 -7.73
N VAL A 26 30.26 -1.20 -6.87
CA VAL A 26 31.70 -1.49 -6.80
C VAL A 26 32.22 -1.98 -8.15
N ALA A 27 31.53 -2.93 -8.79
CA ALA A 27 31.92 -3.44 -10.11
C ALA A 27 31.93 -2.32 -11.19
N ILE A 28 30.93 -1.44 -11.19
CA ILE A 28 30.84 -0.29 -12.09
C ILE A 28 32.00 0.67 -11.87
N VAL A 29 32.32 1.01 -10.61
CA VAL A 29 33.44 1.88 -10.26
C VAL A 29 34.78 1.29 -10.72
N LEU A 30 35.00 -0.01 -10.49
CA LEU A 30 36.20 -0.71 -10.96
C LEU A 30 36.31 -0.69 -12.49
N ALA A 31 35.21 -0.96 -13.19
CA ALA A 31 35.16 -0.91 -14.64
C ALA A 31 35.43 0.50 -15.19
N MET A 32 34.88 1.54 -14.55
CA MET A 32 35.09 2.93 -14.96
C MET A 32 36.54 3.38 -14.71
N ASN A 33 37.13 3.00 -13.57
CA ASN A 33 38.55 3.22 -13.31
C ASN A 33 39.43 2.55 -14.37
N LEU A 34 39.10 1.30 -14.77
CA LEU A 34 39.82 0.60 -15.84
C LEU A 34 39.73 1.35 -17.17
N VAL A 35 38.54 1.82 -17.56
CA VAL A 35 38.36 2.63 -18.78
C VAL A 35 39.23 3.88 -18.74
N VAL A 36 39.21 4.64 -17.63
CA VAL A 36 40.02 5.86 -17.51
C VAL A 36 41.52 5.56 -17.53
N LEU A 37 41.97 4.49 -16.89
CA LEU A 37 43.38 4.08 -16.93
C LEU A 37 43.82 3.62 -18.32
N LEU A 38 42.96 2.93 -19.08
CA LEU A 38 43.26 2.53 -20.46
C LEU A 38 43.36 3.75 -21.38
N VAL A 39 42.41 4.69 -21.29
CA VAL A 39 42.36 5.88 -22.14
C VAL A 39 43.43 6.91 -21.76
N GLY A 40 43.68 7.08 -20.46
CA GLY A 40 44.63 8.05 -19.91
C GLY A 40 46.08 7.58 -19.86
N GLY A 41 46.39 6.40 -20.41
CA GLY A 41 47.76 5.85 -20.38
C GLY A 41 48.25 5.46 -18.98
N GLY A 42 47.34 5.16 -18.05
CA GLY A 42 47.68 4.78 -16.67
C GLY A 42 48.48 3.49 -16.54
N PHE A 43 48.49 2.66 -17.58
CA PHE A 43 49.34 1.45 -17.67
C PHE A 43 50.70 1.71 -18.33
N ASN A 44 50.96 2.91 -18.86
CA ASN A 44 52.23 3.26 -19.46
C ASN A 44 53.26 3.57 -18.36
N GLU A 45 54.43 2.94 -18.41
CA GLU A 45 55.51 3.14 -17.42
C GLU A 45 55.94 4.60 -17.28
N ALA A 46 55.80 5.40 -18.34
CA ALA A 46 56.09 6.84 -18.33
C ALA A 46 55.14 7.67 -17.44
N THR A 47 53.98 7.13 -17.06
CA THR A 47 52.97 7.86 -16.28
C THR A 47 53.31 7.82 -14.79
N LEU A 48 53.51 8.99 -14.18
CA LEU A 48 53.88 9.13 -12.77
C LEU A 48 52.88 8.41 -11.84
N PRO A 49 53.35 7.66 -10.81
CA PRO A 49 52.47 6.95 -9.89
C PRO A 49 51.42 7.85 -9.23
N GLY A 50 51.80 9.08 -8.86
CA GLY A 50 50.88 10.06 -8.28
C GLY A 50 49.74 10.46 -9.22
N ALA A 51 50.02 10.61 -10.52
CA ALA A 51 49.00 10.93 -11.52
C ALA A 51 48.02 9.76 -11.73
N ARG A 52 48.50 8.51 -11.67
CA ARG A 52 47.65 7.31 -11.74
C ARG A 52 46.69 7.24 -10.56
N TRP A 53 47.20 7.40 -9.34
CA TRP A 53 46.38 7.40 -8.13
C TRP A 53 45.37 8.55 -8.12
N ALA A 54 45.78 9.75 -8.54
CA ALA A 54 44.87 10.88 -8.66
C ALA A 54 43.72 10.61 -9.65
N ALA A 55 44.01 10.01 -10.81
CA ALA A 55 43.00 9.66 -11.80
C ALA A 55 42.00 8.62 -11.27
N VAL A 56 42.47 7.59 -10.55
CA VAL A 56 41.61 6.56 -9.94
C VAL A 56 40.72 7.16 -8.85
N VAL A 57 41.29 7.99 -7.96
CA VAL A 57 40.53 8.65 -6.89
C VAL A 57 39.48 9.59 -7.48
N ALA A 58 39.85 10.42 -8.46
CA ALA A 58 38.94 11.35 -9.12
C ALA A 58 37.79 10.62 -9.84
N THR A 59 38.11 9.55 -10.58
CA THR A 59 37.10 8.75 -11.30
C THR A 59 36.18 8.01 -10.34
N THR A 60 36.71 7.48 -9.24
CA THR A 60 35.93 6.82 -8.19
C THR A 60 34.96 7.79 -7.53
N LEU A 61 35.45 8.95 -7.06
CA LEU A 61 34.61 9.97 -6.43
C LEU A 61 33.58 10.54 -7.41
N GLY A 62 33.97 10.78 -8.67
CA GLY A 62 33.06 11.24 -9.72
C GLY A 62 31.95 10.24 -10.01
N THR A 63 32.28 8.95 -10.18
CA THR A 63 31.31 7.90 -10.47
C THR A 63 30.35 7.68 -9.30
N LEU A 64 30.88 7.60 -8.06
CA LEU A 64 30.06 7.48 -6.85
C LEU A 64 29.19 8.72 -6.63
N GLY A 65 29.72 9.91 -6.90
CA GLY A 65 28.99 11.17 -6.82
C GLY A 65 27.81 11.20 -7.78
N VAL A 66 28.02 10.83 -9.05
CA VAL A 66 26.94 10.77 -10.06
C VAL A 66 25.88 9.76 -9.67
N ILE A 67 26.25 8.52 -9.35
CA ILE A 67 25.28 7.48 -8.95
C ILE A 67 24.53 7.92 -7.69
N GLY A 68 25.23 8.43 -6.68
CA GLY A 68 24.67 8.84 -5.40
C GLY A 68 23.70 10.01 -5.53
N VAL A 69 24.09 11.07 -6.23
CA VAL A 69 23.25 12.25 -6.46
C VAL A 69 22.03 11.89 -7.32
N ALA A 70 22.21 11.13 -8.40
CA ALA A 70 21.09 10.69 -9.24
C ALA A 70 20.10 9.81 -8.45
N SER A 71 20.61 8.85 -7.67
CA SER A 71 19.76 7.99 -6.83
C SER A 71 19.02 8.80 -5.78
N MET A 72 19.71 9.72 -5.10
CA MET A 72 19.10 10.58 -4.09
C MET A 72 18.04 11.50 -4.68
N PHE A 73 18.32 12.11 -5.84
CA PHE A 73 17.38 12.93 -6.58
C PHE A 73 16.12 12.12 -6.92
N ARG A 74 16.29 10.92 -7.48
CA ARG A 74 15.16 10.07 -7.86
C ARG A 74 14.35 9.61 -6.65
N ILE A 75 15.00 9.12 -5.59
CA ILE A 75 14.31 8.76 -4.34
C ILE A 75 13.57 9.97 -3.80
N SER A 76 14.20 11.16 -3.78
CA SER A 76 13.59 12.39 -3.29
C SER A 76 12.37 12.81 -4.11
N SER A 77 12.41 12.65 -5.43
CA SER A 77 11.28 12.96 -6.31
C SER A 77 10.06 12.09 -6.03
N LEU A 78 10.27 10.87 -5.53
CA LEU A 78 9.21 9.91 -5.22
C LEU A 78 8.71 10.02 -3.77
N ARG A 79 9.32 10.85 -2.91
CA ARG A 79 9.00 10.96 -1.47
C ARG A 79 7.59 11.46 -1.17
N ALA A 80 6.99 12.17 -2.11
CA ALA A 80 5.65 12.73 -1.97
C ALA A 80 4.53 11.67 -1.98
N GLY A 81 4.88 10.40 -2.20
CA GLY A 81 3.98 9.27 -1.97
C GLY A 81 3.41 8.65 -3.23
N GLY A 82 2.43 7.77 -3.07
CA GLY A 82 1.83 6.99 -4.16
C GLY A 82 1.21 7.87 -5.25
N SER A 83 0.54 8.95 -4.85
CA SER A 83 -0.10 9.91 -5.77
C SER A 83 0.90 10.60 -6.69
N ALA A 84 2.10 10.92 -6.19
CA ALA A 84 3.16 11.54 -6.97
C ALA A 84 3.70 10.58 -8.03
N VAL A 85 3.85 9.30 -7.69
CA VAL A 85 4.25 8.26 -8.65
C VAL A 85 3.17 8.09 -9.72
N ALA A 86 1.90 7.99 -9.33
CA ALA A 86 0.79 7.85 -10.27
C ALA A 86 0.68 9.03 -11.24
N THR A 87 0.83 10.25 -10.73
CA THR A 87 0.78 11.48 -11.54
C THR A 87 1.99 11.59 -12.47
N GLN A 88 3.19 11.22 -12.02
CA GLN A 88 4.40 11.21 -12.85
C GLN A 88 4.27 10.22 -14.02
N MET A 89 3.49 9.16 -13.84
CA MET A 89 3.17 8.17 -14.88
C MET A 89 2.08 8.63 -15.85
N GLY A 90 1.56 9.85 -15.72
CA GLY A 90 0.45 10.36 -16.54
C GLY A 90 -0.93 9.96 -16.02
N GLY A 91 -1.03 9.44 -14.80
CA GLY A 91 -2.30 9.12 -14.16
C GLY A 91 -3.07 10.38 -13.80
N ILE A 92 -4.35 10.41 -14.15
CA ILE A 92 -5.31 11.46 -13.78
C ILE A 92 -6.14 10.94 -12.60
N PRO A 93 -6.30 11.71 -11.51
CA PRO A 93 -7.09 11.27 -10.36
C PRO A 93 -8.56 11.09 -10.77
N VAL A 94 -9.19 10.00 -10.32
CA VAL A 94 -10.62 9.79 -10.55
C VAL A 94 -11.41 10.93 -9.90
N PRO A 95 -12.27 11.65 -10.65
CA PRO A 95 -13.07 12.75 -10.13
C PRO A 95 -14.06 12.31 -9.05
N GLU A 96 -14.27 13.16 -8.05
CA GLU A 96 -15.10 12.88 -6.87
C GLU A 96 -16.58 12.68 -7.27
N ASP A 97 -17.12 13.62 -8.03
CA ASP A 97 -18.46 13.58 -8.63
C ASP A 97 -18.37 13.08 -10.08
N THR A 98 -18.18 11.77 -10.23
CA THR A 98 -18.19 11.16 -11.56
C THR A 98 -19.50 10.43 -11.83
N HIS A 99 -20.14 10.81 -12.93
CA HIS A 99 -21.26 10.07 -13.52
C HIS A 99 -20.79 8.97 -14.47
N ASP A 100 -19.50 8.89 -14.79
CA ASP A 100 -18.93 7.83 -15.62
C ASP A 100 -19.12 6.48 -14.90
N PHE A 101 -19.72 5.52 -15.60
CA PHE A 101 -19.93 4.19 -15.07
C PHE A 101 -18.60 3.47 -14.78
N HIS A 102 -17.58 3.60 -15.65
CA HIS A 102 -16.29 2.93 -15.49
C HIS A 102 -15.58 3.39 -14.23
N TYR A 103 -15.58 4.69 -13.95
CA TYR A 103 -14.97 5.24 -12.74
C TYR A 103 -15.72 4.83 -11.48
N ARG A 104 -17.05 4.80 -11.52
CA ARG A 104 -17.87 4.30 -10.39
C ARG A 104 -17.61 2.82 -10.14
N ARG A 105 -17.54 2.00 -11.19
CA ARG A 105 -17.21 0.57 -11.09
C ARG A 105 -15.83 0.36 -10.48
N LEU A 106 -14.81 1.08 -10.97
CA LEU A 106 -13.47 1.03 -10.42
C LEU A 106 -13.44 1.42 -8.95
N ARG A 107 -14.11 2.51 -8.58
CA ARG A 107 -14.21 2.97 -7.19
C ARG A 107 -14.81 1.92 -6.28
N ASN A 108 -15.96 1.36 -6.65
CA ASN A 108 -16.62 0.32 -5.88
C ASN A 108 -15.69 -0.89 -5.68
N VAL A 109 -15.04 -1.37 -6.74
CA VAL A 109 -14.11 -2.51 -6.66
C VAL A 109 -12.93 -2.20 -5.72
N VAL A 110 -12.33 -1.01 -5.83
CA VAL A 110 -11.20 -0.60 -4.98
C VAL A 110 -11.63 -0.48 -3.52
N GLU A 111 -12.79 0.10 -3.24
CA GLU A 111 -13.32 0.28 -1.88
C GLU A 111 -13.69 -1.06 -1.24
N GLU A 112 -14.35 -1.95 -1.98
CA GLU A 112 -14.67 -3.30 -1.52
C GLU A 112 -13.40 -4.06 -1.15
N VAL A 113 -12.37 -4.02 -2.01
CA VAL A 113 -11.10 -4.69 -1.74
C VAL A 113 -10.33 -4.06 -0.59
N ALA A 114 -10.35 -2.72 -0.46
CA ALA A 114 -9.70 -2.00 0.64
C ALA A 114 -10.34 -2.33 2.00
N ILE A 115 -11.67 -2.28 2.05
CA ILE A 115 -12.45 -2.57 3.26
C ILE A 115 -12.26 -4.02 3.64
N ALA A 116 -12.38 -4.96 2.69
CA ALA A 116 -12.12 -6.38 2.95
C ALA A 116 -10.71 -6.63 3.49
N SER A 117 -9.72 -5.96 2.92
CA SER A 117 -8.32 -6.09 3.31
C SER A 117 -7.95 -5.36 4.61
N GLY A 118 -8.85 -4.54 5.17
CA GLY A 118 -8.55 -3.75 6.36
C GLY A 118 -7.49 -2.67 6.14
N VAL A 119 -7.31 -2.20 4.90
CA VAL A 119 -6.37 -1.11 4.57
C VAL A 119 -7.13 0.18 4.29
N PRO A 120 -6.50 1.36 4.50
CA PRO A 120 -7.08 2.63 4.05
C PRO A 120 -7.39 2.60 2.55
N VAL A 121 -8.53 3.15 2.15
CA VAL A 121 -8.90 3.23 0.74
C VAL A 121 -7.84 4.05 0.00
N PRO A 122 -7.18 3.52 -1.04
CA PRO A 122 -6.12 4.23 -1.76
C PRO A 122 -6.68 5.36 -2.64
N GLN A 123 -5.81 6.28 -3.04
CA GLN A 123 -6.19 7.23 -4.09
C GLN A 123 -6.25 6.50 -5.44
N ILE A 124 -7.26 6.81 -6.24
CA ILE A 124 -7.52 6.11 -7.51
C ILE A 124 -7.16 7.02 -8.68
N PHE A 125 -6.36 6.50 -9.61
CA PHE A 125 -5.90 7.18 -10.81
C PHE A 125 -6.23 6.36 -12.06
N VAL A 126 -6.40 7.05 -13.19
CA VAL A 126 -6.58 6.42 -14.50
C VAL A 126 -5.56 6.99 -15.48
N LEU A 127 -4.88 6.12 -16.22
CA LEU A 127 -4.08 6.51 -17.39
C LEU A 127 -5.00 6.53 -18.61
N GLU A 128 -5.57 7.70 -18.91
CA GLU A 128 -6.59 7.88 -19.95
C GLU A 128 -6.07 7.61 -21.37
N GLU A 129 -4.80 7.92 -21.63
CA GLU A 129 -4.19 7.80 -22.96
C GLU A 129 -3.69 6.37 -23.29
N GLU A 130 -3.85 5.41 -22.37
CA GLU A 130 -3.27 4.08 -22.47
C GLU A 130 -4.36 3.00 -22.73
N ALA A 131 -4.33 2.44 -23.95
CA ALA A 131 -5.30 1.42 -24.40
C ALA A 131 -4.94 -0.01 -23.96
N ALA A 132 -3.68 -0.26 -23.59
CA ALA A 132 -3.25 -1.56 -23.05
C ALA A 132 -3.92 -1.85 -21.69
N ILE A 133 -4.03 -3.13 -21.32
CA ILE A 133 -4.57 -3.53 -20.02
C ILE A 133 -3.43 -3.52 -19.00
N ASN A 134 -3.47 -2.58 -18.06
CA ASN A 134 -2.47 -2.47 -17.01
C ASN A 134 -3.05 -1.86 -15.73
N ALA A 135 -2.40 -2.16 -14.61
CA ALA A 135 -2.65 -1.56 -13.30
C ALA A 135 -1.33 -1.51 -12.51
N PHE A 136 -1.25 -0.63 -11.52
CA PHE A 136 -0.15 -0.65 -10.56
C PHE A 136 -0.54 -0.02 -9.22
N ALA A 137 0.09 -0.49 -8.15
CA ALA A 137 0.10 0.16 -6.84
C ALA A 137 1.43 0.88 -6.54
N ALA A 138 1.34 2.10 -5.99
CA ALA A 138 2.49 2.90 -5.57
C ALA A 138 2.26 3.55 -4.20
N GLY A 139 3.35 3.77 -3.46
CA GLY A 139 3.34 4.41 -2.14
C GLY A 139 4.42 3.87 -1.19
N TYR A 140 4.58 4.50 -0.02
CA TYR A 140 5.51 4.02 1.01
C TYR A 140 4.85 3.17 2.11
N SER A 141 3.56 3.43 2.36
CA SER A 141 2.72 2.74 3.35
C SER A 141 1.34 2.48 2.74
N THR A 142 0.53 1.66 3.42
CA THR A 142 -0.87 1.42 3.08
C THR A 142 -1.69 2.71 3.12
N SER A 143 -1.40 3.60 4.06
CA SER A 143 -2.09 4.90 4.25
C SER A 143 -1.81 5.93 3.15
N ASP A 144 -0.74 5.76 2.37
CA ASP A 144 -0.37 6.61 1.22
C ASP A 144 -0.50 5.87 -0.13
N ALA A 145 -1.07 4.67 -0.11
CA ALA A 145 -1.23 3.89 -1.33
C ALA A 145 -2.06 4.65 -2.37
N ALA A 146 -1.59 4.58 -3.62
CA ALA A 146 -2.31 4.97 -4.82
C ALA A 146 -2.40 3.77 -5.76
N ILE A 147 -3.57 3.57 -6.36
CA ILE A 147 -3.81 2.57 -7.38
C ILE A 147 -4.10 3.30 -8.68
N ALA A 148 -3.36 2.96 -9.72
CA ALA A 148 -3.57 3.47 -11.06
C ALA A 148 -3.97 2.32 -11.99
N VAL A 149 -4.95 2.58 -12.86
CA VAL A 149 -5.38 1.63 -13.90
C VAL A 149 -5.37 2.32 -15.25
N THR A 150 -5.09 1.60 -16.32
CA THR A 150 -5.21 2.11 -17.69
C THR A 150 -6.67 2.23 -18.13
N ARG A 151 -6.96 3.13 -19.08
CA ARG A 151 -8.24 3.16 -19.79
C ARG A 151 -8.58 1.80 -20.42
N GLY A 152 -7.59 1.14 -21.01
CA GLY A 152 -7.72 -0.21 -21.56
C GLY A 152 -8.26 -1.24 -20.57
N ALA A 153 -7.77 -1.23 -19.32
CA ALA A 153 -8.28 -2.10 -18.27
C ALA A 153 -9.75 -1.80 -17.93
N LEU A 154 -10.14 -0.52 -17.89
CA LEU A 154 -11.51 -0.11 -17.61
C LEU A 154 -12.49 -0.47 -18.71
N ASP A 155 -12.07 -0.43 -19.97
CA ASP A 155 -12.96 -0.69 -21.11
C ASP A 155 -13.10 -2.19 -21.39
N LYS A 156 -12.02 -2.97 -21.21
CA LYS A 156 -11.94 -4.37 -21.68
C LYS A 156 -12.15 -5.42 -20.60
N LEU A 157 -11.90 -5.08 -19.34
CA LEU A 157 -12.11 -6.01 -18.24
C LEU A 157 -13.55 -5.92 -17.73
N ASN A 158 -14.17 -7.08 -17.53
CA ASN A 158 -15.40 -7.16 -16.76
C ASN A 158 -15.11 -6.93 -15.27
N ARG A 159 -16.16 -6.82 -14.44
CA ARG A 159 -16.07 -6.48 -13.02
C ARG A 159 -15.23 -7.49 -12.23
N ASP A 160 -15.43 -8.79 -12.46
CA ASP A 160 -14.71 -9.87 -11.76
C ASP A 160 -13.23 -9.91 -12.17
N GLU A 161 -12.93 -9.67 -13.45
CA GLU A 161 -11.57 -9.53 -13.94
C GLU A 161 -10.87 -8.30 -13.37
N LEU A 162 -11.55 -7.15 -13.35
CA LEU A 162 -11.05 -5.92 -12.75
C LEU A 162 -10.81 -6.13 -11.25
N GLN A 163 -11.72 -6.78 -10.54
CA GLN A 163 -11.57 -7.12 -9.13
C GLN A 163 -10.38 -8.07 -8.90
N GLY A 164 -10.15 -9.04 -9.77
CA GLY A 164 -8.96 -9.90 -9.74
C GLY A 164 -7.65 -9.13 -9.90
N VAL A 165 -7.59 -8.20 -10.86
CA VAL A 165 -6.42 -7.32 -11.07
C VAL A 165 -6.20 -6.41 -9.87
N ILE A 166 -7.25 -5.77 -9.36
CA ILE A 166 -7.16 -4.90 -8.18
C ILE A 166 -6.74 -5.69 -6.94
N ALA A 167 -7.30 -6.88 -6.70
CA ALA A 167 -6.90 -7.74 -5.59
C ALA A 167 -5.42 -8.16 -5.67
N HIS A 168 -4.89 -8.37 -6.89
CA HIS A 168 -3.46 -8.60 -7.12
C HIS A 168 -2.64 -7.37 -6.70
N GLU A 169 -3.02 -6.16 -7.13
CA GLU A 169 -2.34 -4.91 -6.72
C GLU A 169 -2.41 -4.66 -5.21
N PHE A 170 -3.54 -4.97 -4.56
CA PHE A 170 -3.66 -4.87 -3.10
C PHE A 170 -2.74 -5.87 -2.38
N SER A 171 -2.47 -7.02 -2.96
CA SER A 171 -1.49 -7.95 -2.38
C SER A 171 -0.08 -7.29 -2.32
N HIS A 172 0.28 -6.47 -3.30
CA HIS A 172 1.51 -5.69 -3.29
C HIS A 172 1.51 -4.58 -2.24
N VAL A 173 0.36 -3.92 -2.04
CA VAL A 173 0.16 -2.95 -0.96
C VAL A 173 0.38 -3.61 0.41
N LEU A 174 -0.26 -4.75 0.66
CA LEU A 174 -0.21 -5.49 1.92
C LEU A 174 1.19 -6.08 2.20
N ASN A 175 1.84 -6.66 1.19
CA ASN A 175 3.15 -7.30 1.35
C ASN A 175 4.33 -6.29 1.38
N GLY A 176 4.04 -4.98 1.24
CA GLY A 176 5.03 -3.91 1.29
C GLY A 176 5.94 -3.85 0.05
N ASP A 177 5.46 -4.36 -1.09
CA ASP A 177 6.13 -4.31 -2.40
C ASP A 177 6.45 -2.89 -2.84
N MET A 178 5.50 -1.97 -2.66
CA MET A 178 5.58 -0.61 -3.18
C MET A 178 6.87 0.11 -2.74
N ARG A 179 7.24 -0.03 -1.46
CA ARG A 179 8.48 0.57 -0.92
C ARG A 179 9.73 -0.05 -1.51
N LEU A 180 9.75 -1.37 -1.65
CA LEU A 180 10.87 -2.08 -2.27
C LEU A 180 11.04 -1.59 -3.72
N ASN A 181 9.93 -1.45 -4.44
CA ASN A 181 9.87 -0.95 -5.81
C ASN A 181 10.37 0.50 -5.91
N ILE A 182 9.97 1.39 -5.00
CA ILE A 182 10.47 2.79 -4.97
C ILE A 182 11.98 2.84 -4.73
N ARG A 183 12.50 2.05 -3.78
CA ARG A 183 13.94 1.99 -3.52
C ARG A 183 14.69 1.45 -4.74
N LEU A 184 14.17 0.40 -5.35
CA LEU A 184 14.72 -0.19 -6.57
C LEU A 184 14.78 0.83 -7.71
N MET A 185 13.71 1.60 -7.95
CA MET A 185 13.69 2.64 -8.98
C MET A 185 14.79 3.67 -8.77
N GLY A 186 14.89 4.22 -7.56
CA GLY A 186 15.90 5.23 -7.26
C GLY A 186 17.33 4.73 -7.46
N VAL A 187 17.58 3.52 -7.00
CA VAL A 187 18.88 2.83 -7.08
C VAL A 187 19.26 2.48 -8.52
N LEU A 188 18.33 1.93 -9.30
CA LEU A 188 18.54 1.59 -10.70
C LEU A 188 18.72 2.84 -11.57
N PHE A 189 17.98 3.92 -11.26
CA PHE A 189 18.14 5.21 -11.91
C PHE A 189 19.58 5.75 -11.78
N GLY A 190 20.19 5.61 -10.61
CA GLY A 190 21.58 6.01 -10.40
C GLY A 190 22.56 5.33 -11.35
N ILE A 191 22.37 4.04 -11.62
CA ILE A 191 23.18 3.29 -12.60
C ILE A 191 22.85 3.74 -14.03
N LEU A 192 21.57 3.88 -14.35
CA LEU A 192 21.08 4.25 -15.68
C LEU A 192 21.62 5.61 -16.14
N VAL A 193 21.73 6.57 -15.22
CA VAL A 193 22.24 7.93 -15.52
C VAL A 193 23.64 7.90 -16.13
N LEU A 194 24.52 6.95 -15.76
CA LEU A 194 25.84 6.83 -16.38
C LEU A 194 25.74 6.57 -17.88
N GLY A 195 24.87 5.65 -18.29
CA GLY A 195 24.62 5.34 -19.69
C GLY A 195 23.96 6.50 -20.45
N ILE A 196 23.02 7.21 -19.81
CA ILE A 196 22.37 8.40 -20.37
C ILE A 196 23.39 9.51 -20.62
N VAL A 197 24.26 9.79 -19.63
CA VAL A 197 25.31 10.81 -19.73
C VAL A 197 26.29 10.44 -20.84
N GLY A 198 26.78 9.20 -20.88
CA GLY A 198 27.65 8.72 -21.97
C GLY A 198 27.02 8.91 -23.34
N ARG A 199 25.74 8.55 -23.50
CA ARG A 199 25.00 8.70 -24.77
C ARG A 199 24.85 10.17 -25.16
N LYS A 200 24.49 11.05 -24.22
CA LYS A 200 24.39 12.49 -24.46
C LYS A 200 25.73 13.08 -24.91
N ILE A 201 26.84 12.69 -24.27
CA ILE A 201 28.19 13.14 -24.66
C ILE A 201 28.53 12.65 -26.08
N LEU A 202 28.24 11.39 -26.43
CA LEU A 202 28.50 10.87 -27.78
C LEU A 202 27.69 11.57 -28.86
N VAL A 203 26.43 11.91 -28.59
CA VAL A 203 25.55 12.59 -29.56
C VAL A 203 25.97 14.06 -29.75
N HIS A 204 26.20 14.80 -28.67
CA HIS A 204 26.55 16.22 -28.74
C HIS A 204 28.03 16.46 -29.10
N GLY A 205 28.92 15.54 -28.73
CA GLY A 205 30.34 15.60 -29.05
C GLY A 205 30.66 15.37 -30.53
N ARG A 206 29.72 14.80 -31.32
CA ARG A 206 29.86 14.64 -32.78
C ARG A 206 29.67 15.95 -33.57
N ILE A 207 29.08 16.98 -32.95
CA ILE A 207 28.66 18.21 -33.63
C ILE A 207 29.76 19.30 -33.60
N GLY A 208 30.81 19.14 -32.77
CA GLY A 208 31.85 20.17 -32.58
C GLY A 208 33.28 19.66 -32.62
N GLY A 209 33.89 19.63 -33.81
CA GLY A 209 35.31 19.98 -33.99
C GLY A 209 36.39 18.90 -33.81
N ASN A 210 37.18 18.73 -34.88
CA ASN A 210 38.33 17.86 -35.09
C ASN A 210 39.57 18.15 -34.20
N SER A 211 39.41 18.26 -32.88
CA SER A 211 40.51 18.54 -31.95
C SER A 211 41.12 17.25 -31.36
N ARG A 212 42.45 17.19 -31.20
CA ARG A 212 43.18 16.03 -30.62
C ARG A 212 42.75 15.66 -29.18
N GLY A 213 42.01 16.53 -28.49
CA GLY A 213 41.44 16.27 -27.16
C GLY A 213 40.06 15.59 -27.17
N ALA A 214 39.40 15.47 -28.32
CA ALA A 214 38.06 14.87 -28.43
C ALA A 214 38.07 13.34 -28.33
N LEU A 215 39.12 12.68 -28.83
CA LEU A 215 39.25 11.22 -28.84
C LEU A 215 39.20 10.58 -27.44
N PRO A 216 39.97 11.06 -26.43
CA PRO A 216 39.87 10.55 -25.07
C PRO A 216 38.48 10.73 -24.44
N VAL A 217 37.84 11.88 -24.67
CA VAL A 217 36.50 12.18 -24.14
C VAL A 217 35.45 11.25 -24.77
N MET A 218 35.53 11.02 -26.08
CA MET A 218 34.65 10.08 -26.77
C MET A 218 34.85 8.63 -26.30
N ALA A 219 36.09 8.21 -26.04
CA ALA A 219 36.39 6.88 -25.52
C ALA A 219 35.83 6.68 -24.10
N VAL A 220 35.96 7.68 -23.22
CA VAL A 220 35.34 7.67 -21.88
C VAL A 220 33.81 7.65 -21.99
N ALA A 221 33.23 8.42 -22.90
CA ALA A 221 31.78 8.44 -23.12
C ALA A 221 31.25 7.09 -23.64
N LEU A 222 31.99 6.43 -24.52
CA LEU A 222 31.68 5.06 -24.94
C LEU A 222 31.79 4.08 -23.77
N GLY A 223 32.82 4.21 -22.94
CA GLY A 223 32.98 3.43 -21.71
C GLY A 223 31.78 3.61 -20.77
N LEU A 224 31.30 4.83 -20.57
CA LEU A 224 30.08 5.12 -19.79
C LEU A 224 28.84 4.41 -20.35
N VAL A 225 28.67 4.40 -21.68
CA VAL A 225 27.55 3.69 -22.32
C VAL A 225 27.66 2.18 -22.10
N VAL A 226 28.84 1.60 -22.30
CA VAL A 226 29.05 0.15 -22.14
C VAL A 226 28.88 -0.27 -20.67
N VAL A 227 29.57 0.39 -19.75
CA VAL A 227 29.48 0.11 -18.32
C VAL A 227 28.07 0.36 -17.79
N GLY A 228 27.42 1.46 -18.21
CA GLY A 228 26.02 1.74 -17.86
C GLY A 228 25.06 0.68 -18.38
N SER A 229 25.26 0.18 -19.61
CA SER A 229 24.43 -0.89 -20.20
C SER A 229 24.61 -2.22 -19.46
N ILE A 230 25.85 -2.57 -19.09
CA ILE A 230 26.15 -3.76 -18.29
C ILE A 230 25.56 -3.63 -16.88
N GLY A 231 25.71 -2.47 -16.25
CA GLY A 231 25.10 -2.18 -14.96
C GLY A 231 23.57 -2.33 -15.02
N MET A 232 22.94 -1.87 -16.10
CA MET A 232 21.52 -2.03 -16.32
C MET A 232 21.13 -3.51 -16.49
N LEU A 233 21.91 -4.29 -17.22
CA LEU A 233 21.70 -5.74 -17.36
C LEU A 233 21.69 -6.44 -16.00
N PHE A 234 22.70 -6.18 -15.16
CA PHE A 234 22.76 -6.74 -13.81
C PHE A 234 21.60 -6.26 -12.92
N GLY A 235 21.25 -4.97 -13.03
CA GLY A 235 20.07 -4.40 -12.36
C GLY A 235 18.80 -5.15 -12.73
N ARG A 236 18.59 -5.44 -14.03
CA ARG A 236 17.44 -6.22 -14.53
C ARG A 236 17.45 -7.66 -14.01
N MET A 237 18.62 -8.32 -13.94
CA MET A 237 18.72 -9.68 -13.41
C MET A 237 18.37 -9.77 -11.92
N ILE A 238 18.91 -8.86 -11.11
CA ILE A 238 18.62 -8.77 -9.67
C ILE A 238 17.11 -8.56 -9.47
N LYS A 239 16.54 -7.65 -10.26
CA LYS A 239 15.11 -7.30 -10.25
C LYS A 239 14.22 -8.50 -10.63
N ALA A 240 14.50 -9.14 -11.76
CA ALA A 240 13.71 -10.27 -12.26
C ALA A 240 13.71 -11.47 -11.29
N GLY A 241 14.83 -11.72 -10.61
CA GLY A 241 14.93 -12.78 -9.60
C GLY A 241 14.03 -12.53 -8.38
N VAL A 242 13.92 -11.28 -7.94
CA VAL A 242 13.10 -10.90 -6.77
C VAL A 242 11.62 -10.78 -7.13
N SER A 243 11.30 -10.24 -8.32
CA SER A 243 9.93 -9.95 -8.74
C SER A 243 9.12 -11.23 -9.02
N ARG A 244 9.67 -12.20 -9.77
CA ARG A 244 8.89 -13.37 -10.23
C ARG A 244 8.24 -14.21 -9.13
N GLN A 245 8.92 -14.43 -8.00
CA GLN A 245 8.34 -15.16 -6.87
C GLN A 245 7.18 -14.39 -6.22
N ARG A 246 7.27 -13.06 -6.23
CA ARG A 246 6.29 -12.16 -5.62
C ARG A 246 5.02 -12.09 -6.46
N GLU A 247 5.15 -12.13 -7.78
CA GLU A 247 4.00 -12.21 -8.70
C GLU A 247 3.13 -13.46 -8.49
N PHE A 248 3.73 -14.66 -8.34
CA PHE A 248 2.96 -15.88 -8.07
C PHE A 248 2.28 -15.84 -6.69
N LEU A 249 2.96 -15.25 -5.69
CA LEU A 249 2.35 -15.03 -4.36
C LEU A 249 1.22 -14.01 -4.43
N ALA A 250 1.36 -12.97 -5.25
CA ALA A 250 0.32 -11.99 -5.50
C ALA A 250 -0.89 -12.61 -6.19
N ASP A 251 -0.69 -13.45 -7.22
CA ASP A 251 -1.75 -14.20 -7.89
C ASP A 251 -2.52 -15.10 -6.92
N SER A 252 -1.79 -15.89 -6.11
CA SER A 252 -2.44 -16.75 -5.12
C SER A 252 -3.19 -15.95 -4.04
N SER A 253 -2.67 -14.79 -3.63
CA SER A 253 -3.34 -13.90 -2.68
C SER A 253 -4.60 -13.29 -3.30
N ALA A 254 -4.53 -12.82 -4.55
CA ALA A 254 -5.69 -12.30 -5.28
C ALA A 254 -6.82 -13.33 -5.42
N VAL A 255 -6.49 -14.61 -5.64
CA VAL A 255 -7.50 -15.70 -5.65
C VAL A 255 -8.05 -15.96 -4.26
N GLN A 256 -7.20 -15.96 -3.22
CA GLN A 256 -7.66 -16.11 -1.83
C GLN A 256 -8.64 -14.99 -1.46
N PHE A 257 -8.36 -13.79 -1.93
CA PHE A 257 -9.15 -12.60 -1.71
C PHE A 257 -10.50 -12.69 -2.43
N THR A 258 -10.48 -12.91 -3.74
CA THR A 258 -11.69 -12.84 -4.57
C THR A 258 -12.53 -14.11 -4.59
N ARG A 259 -12.01 -15.26 -4.11
CA ARG A 259 -12.56 -16.63 -4.33
C ARG A 259 -12.69 -17.04 -5.79
N GLN A 260 -12.17 -16.25 -6.72
CA GLN A 260 -12.38 -16.44 -8.14
C GLN A 260 -11.06 -16.54 -8.87
N THR A 261 -10.72 -17.74 -9.33
CA THR A 261 -9.60 -17.93 -10.27
C THR A 261 -9.94 -17.37 -11.65
N LYS A 262 -11.22 -17.43 -12.05
CA LYS A 262 -11.70 -17.03 -13.37
C LYS A 262 -11.48 -15.55 -13.67
N GLY A 263 -11.71 -14.64 -12.70
CA GLY A 263 -11.49 -13.21 -12.89
C GLY A 263 -10.03 -12.90 -13.23
N LEU A 264 -9.10 -13.32 -12.38
CA LEU A 264 -7.68 -13.08 -12.63
C LEU A 264 -7.17 -13.81 -13.88
N ALA A 265 -7.56 -15.07 -14.09
CA ALA A 265 -7.16 -15.82 -15.28
C ALA A 265 -7.73 -15.20 -16.57
N GLY A 266 -8.96 -14.68 -16.54
CA GLY A 266 -9.59 -13.97 -17.66
C GLY A 266 -8.82 -12.70 -18.04
N ALA A 267 -8.47 -11.89 -17.05
CA ALA A 267 -7.63 -10.70 -17.26
C ALA A 267 -6.27 -11.06 -17.89
N LEU A 268 -5.59 -12.08 -17.36
CA LEU A 268 -4.30 -12.54 -17.90
C LEU A 268 -4.43 -13.08 -19.33
N LYS A 269 -5.51 -13.79 -19.65
CA LYS A 269 -5.81 -14.24 -21.02
C LYS A 269 -6.00 -13.07 -21.96
N LYS A 270 -6.76 -12.03 -21.55
CA LYS A 270 -6.97 -10.80 -22.34
C LYS A 270 -5.66 -10.07 -22.61
N ILE A 271 -4.79 -9.94 -21.60
CA ILE A 271 -3.44 -9.37 -21.77
C ILE A 271 -2.60 -10.20 -22.75
N ALA A 272 -2.69 -11.53 -22.67
CA ALA A 272 -1.90 -12.41 -23.52
C ALA A 272 -2.40 -12.47 -24.98
N GLY A 273 -3.70 -12.33 -25.22
CA GLY A 273 -4.30 -12.48 -26.55
C GLY A 273 -4.57 -11.18 -27.32
N LEU A 274 -4.63 -10.03 -26.65
CA LEU A 274 -4.83 -8.73 -27.32
C LEU A 274 -3.50 -8.18 -27.87
N GLY A 275 -3.53 -7.58 -29.06
CA GLY A 275 -2.32 -7.04 -29.72
C GLY A 275 -1.62 -5.92 -28.95
N GLU A 276 -2.37 -5.11 -28.20
CA GLU A 276 -1.84 -4.06 -27.32
C GLU A 276 -1.23 -4.64 -26.03
N GLY A 277 -1.71 -5.81 -25.59
CA GLY A 277 -1.27 -6.48 -24.37
C GLY A 277 -1.26 -5.59 -23.14
N SER A 278 -0.11 -5.54 -22.46
CA SER A 278 0.17 -4.72 -21.26
C SER A 278 1.18 -3.59 -21.54
N LYS A 279 1.53 -3.33 -22.81
CA LYS A 279 2.58 -2.36 -23.17
C LYS A 279 2.04 -0.94 -23.16
N LEU A 280 2.63 -0.08 -22.34
CA LEU A 280 2.30 1.35 -22.33
C LEU A 280 2.97 2.07 -23.51
N ALA A 281 2.31 3.06 -24.08
CA ALA A 281 2.78 3.84 -25.22
C ALA A 281 3.86 4.89 -24.82
N SER A 282 3.88 5.31 -23.57
CA SER A 282 4.82 6.33 -23.05
C SER A 282 6.31 5.89 -23.09
N ARG A 283 7.21 6.86 -23.33
CA ARG A 283 8.65 6.63 -23.65
C ARG A 283 9.56 6.27 -22.46
N ASP A 284 9.10 6.40 -21.22
CA ASP A 284 9.90 6.17 -19.99
C ASP A 284 9.62 4.79 -19.32
N THR A 285 9.21 3.79 -20.10
CA THR A 285 8.74 2.49 -19.61
C THR A 285 9.79 1.64 -18.88
N GLU A 286 11.09 1.81 -19.14
CA GLU A 286 12.12 0.94 -18.55
C GLU A 286 12.27 1.08 -17.02
N GLU A 287 12.09 2.29 -16.48
CA GLU A 287 12.26 2.56 -15.03
C GLU A 287 11.11 1.99 -14.19
N VAL A 288 9.93 1.89 -14.78
CA VAL A 288 8.63 1.66 -14.12
C VAL A 288 7.97 0.34 -14.50
N ALA A 289 8.56 -0.41 -15.43
CA ALA A 289 8.07 -1.68 -15.96
C ALA A 289 7.69 -2.75 -14.91
N HIS A 290 8.14 -2.64 -13.67
CA HIS A 290 7.89 -3.61 -12.58
C HIS A 290 6.81 -3.20 -11.59
N MET A 291 6.29 -1.99 -11.71
CA MET A 291 5.07 -1.63 -11.00
C MET A 291 3.85 -2.06 -11.80
N LEU A 292 4.01 -2.22 -13.10
CA LEU A 292 2.96 -2.60 -14.05
C LEU A 292 2.52 -4.05 -13.83
N PHE A 293 1.21 -4.32 -13.95
CA PHE A 293 0.57 -5.62 -13.82
C PHE A 293 1.04 -6.68 -14.85
N GLY A 294 1.56 -6.23 -16.00
CA GLY A 294 2.14 -7.09 -17.04
C GLY A 294 3.43 -6.54 -17.65
N ASP A 295 4.16 -7.38 -18.39
CA ASP A 295 5.45 -7.02 -19.00
C ASP A 295 5.31 -5.84 -19.99
N GLY A 296 5.54 -4.63 -19.49
CA GLY A 296 5.41 -3.39 -20.27
C GLY A 296 6.48 -3.19 -21.35
N VAL A 297 7.52 -4.03 -21.41
CA VAL A 297 8.71 -3.80 -22.27
C VAL A 297 9.01 -4.96 -23.24
N GLY A 298 8.27 -6.07 -23.21
CA GLY A 298 8.39 -7.14 -24.21
C GLY A 298 9.81 -7.74 -24.39
N TYR A 299 10.57 -7.89 -23.30
CA TYR A 299 11.90 -8.54 -23.32
C TYR A 299 11.82 -10.07 -23.30
N SER A 300 12.91 -10.76 -23.65
CA SER A 300 13.05 -12.22 -23.52
C SER A 300 12.77 -12.71 -22.09
N SER A 301 12.16 -13.91 -21.95
CA SER A 301 11.69 -14.49 -20.68
C SER A 301 12.69 -14.51 -19.51
N LEU A 302 14.00 -14.47 -19.80
CA LEU A 302 15.05 -14.42 -18.79
C LEU A 302 15.13 -13.08 -18.05
N PHE A 303 14.76 -11.96 -18.69
CA PHE A 303 14.82 -10.59 -18.14
C PHE A 303 13.44 -9.98 -17.84
N ALA A 304 12.36 -10.72 -18.09
CA ALA A 304 11.00 -10.33 -17.74
C ALA A 304 10.87 -10.14 -16.22
N THR A 305 10.27 -9.01 -15.80
CA THR A 305 9.97 -8.76 -14.39
C THR A 305 8.76 -9.56 -13.95
N HIS A 306 7.89 -9.95 -14.89
CA HIS A 306 6.77 -10.86 -14.63
C HIS A 306 7.09 -12.28 -15.12
N PRO A 307 6.58 -13.32 -14.44
CA PRO A 307 6.58 -14.67 -14.98
C PRO A 307 5.81 -14.71 -16.32
N PRO A 308 6.13 -15.68 -17.20
CA PRO A 308 5.38 -15.86 -18.44
C PRO A 308 3.87 -15.96 -18.18
N LEU A 309 3.06 -15.21 -18.94
CA LEU A 309 1.61 -15.15 -18.75
C LEU A 309 0.96 -16.54 -18.79
N VAL A 310 1.39 -17.41 -19.71
CA VAL A 310 0.89 -18.80 -19.80
C VAL A 310 1.13 -19.57 -18.50
N ALA A 311 2.30 -19.41 -17.87
CA ALA A 311 2.60 -20.09 -16.61
C ALA A 311 1.72 -19.58 -15.46
N ARG A 312 1.43 -18.26 -15.43
CA ARG A 312 0.49 -17.67 -14.46
C ARG A 312 -0.93 -18.18 -14.70
N ILE A 313 -1.40 -18.19 -15.95
CA ILE A 313 -2.72 -18.71 -16.32
C ILE A 313 -2.83 -20.19 -15.94
N GLN A 314 -1.82 -21.01 -16.21
CA GLN A 314 -1.83 -22.44 -15.86
C GLN A 314 -1.77 -22.70 -14.36
N ALA A 315 -1.16 -21.81 -13.57
CA ALA A 315 -1.22 -21.88 -12.12
C ALA A 315 -2.65 -21.65 -11.58
N LEU A 316 -3.46 -20.85 -12.29
CA LEU A 316 -4.85 -20.53 -11.93
C LEU A 316 -5.87 -21.49 -12.55
N GLU A 317 -5.58 -21.98 -13.76
CA GLU A 317 -6.40 -22.85 -14.58
C GLU A 317 -5.52 -23.96 -15.18
N PRO A 318 -5.28 -25.06 -14.43
CA PRO A 318 -4.35 -26.11 -14.85
C PRO A 318 -4.69 -26.80 -16.17
N SER A 319 -5.96 -26.76 -16.59
CA SER A 319 -6.42 -27.30 -17.87
C SER A 319 -6.14 -26.38 -19.07
N PHE A 320 -5.64 -25.16 -18.85
CA PHE A 320 -5.40 -24.20 -19.90
C PHE A 320 -4.21 -24.59 -20.80
N LYS A 321 -4.43 -24.51 -22.12
CA LYS A 321 -3.45 -24.82 -23.15
C LYS A 321 -3.02 -23.55 -23.87
N ALA A 322 -1.72 -23.39 -24.10
CA ALA A 322 -1.15 -22.17 -24.69
C ALA A 322 -1.70 -21.89 -26.10
N GLU A 323 -2.03 -22.94 -26.86
CA GLU A 323 -2.59 -22.85 -28.21
C GLU A 323 -3.94 -22.12 -28.22
N ALA A 324 -4.73 -22.22 -27.13
CA ALA A 324 -6.01 -21.54 -27.01
C ALA A 324 -5.88 -20.00 -27.01
N LEU A 325 -4.70 -19.45 -26.71
CA LEU A 325 -4.45 -18.01 -26.82
C LEU A 325 -4.51 -17.51 -28.26
N VAL A 326 -4.11 -18.34 -29.23
CA VAL A 326 -4.15 -17.98 -30.65
C VAL A 326 -5.61 -17.82 -31.09
N ASP A 327 -6.46 -18.78 -30.71
CA ASP A 327 -7.89 -18.74 -31.00
C ASP A 327 -8.62 -17.60 -30.27
N LEU A 328 -8.23 -17.30 -29.03
CA LEU A 328 -8.74 -16.15 -28.27
C LEU A 328 -8.33 -14.83 -28.92
N GLY A 329 -7.05 -14.70 -29.32
CA GLY A 329 -6.54 -13.51 -29.99
C GLY A 329 -7.23 -13.26 -31.33
N ALA A 330 -7.44 -14.29 -32.15
CA ALA A 330 -8.18 -14.19 -33.41
C ALA A 330 -9.64 -13.74 -33.18
N ARG A 331 -10.31 -14.28 -32.15
CA ARG A 331 -11.67 -13.86 -31.78
C ARG A 331 -11.72 -12.40 -31.34
N TRP A 332 -10.79 -11.95 -30.50
CA TRP A 332 -10.77 -10.57 -30.03
C TRP A 332 -10.33 -9.55 -31.08
N GLN A 333 -9.57 -9.96 -32.09
CA GLN A 333 -9.32 -9.12 -33.27
C GLN A 333 -10.60 -8.85 -34.06
N MET A 334 -11.48 -9.84 -34.18
CA MET A 334 -12.76 -9.71 -34.89
C MET A 334 -13.82 -9.01 -34.04
N ARG A 335 -13.86 -9.28 -32.73
CA ARG A 335 -14.78 -8.69 -31.77
C ARG A 335 -14.03 -8.34 -30.47
N PRO A 336 -13.54 -7.09 -30.37
CA PRO A 336 -12.84 -6.64 -29.17
C PRO A 336 -13.68 -6.85 -27.91
N PRO A 337 -13.08 -7.28 -26.78
CA PRO A 337 -13.82 -7.47 -25.55
C PRO A 337 -14.31 -6.11 -25.01
N SER A 338 -15.58 -6.07 -24.60
CA SER A 338 -16.19 -4.96 -23.85
C SER A 338 -16.50 -5.48 -22.46
N GLY A 339 -15.86 -4.90 -21.45
CA GLY A 339 -16.10 -5.28 -20.06
C GLY A 339 -17.54 -5.05 -19.62
N LEU A 340 -18.20 -4.02 -20.16
CA LEU A 340 -19.59 -3.70 -19.86
C LEU A 340 -20.57 -4.72 -20.44
N ASP A 341 -20.34 -5.12 -21.70
CA ASP A 341 -21.19 -6.10 -22.36
C ASP A 341 -21.10 -7.45 -21.65
N GLU A 342 -19.90 -7.81 -21.19
CA GLU A 342 -19.67 -9.01 -20.39
C GLU A 342 -20.34 -8.92 -19.01
N ASP A 343 -20.25 -7.77 -18.33
CA ASP A 343 -20.94 -7.54 -17.05
C ASP A 343 -22.45 -7.77 -17.17
N GLN A 344 -23.08 -7.20 -18.20
CA GLN A 344 -24.51 -7.37 -18.49
C GLN A 344 -24.86 -8.82 -18.83
N ALA A 345 -24.05 -9.49 -19.64
CA ALA A 345 -24.27 -10.88 -20.02
C ALA A 345 -24.16 -11.85 -18.84
N LEU A 346 -23.30 -11.52 -17.87
CA LEU A 346 -23.06 -12.32 -16.66
C LEU A 346 -23.95 -11.91 -15.47
N GLY A 347 -24.71 -10.82 -15.58
CA GLY A 347 -25.55 -10.28 -14.50
C GLY A 347 -24.74 -9.71 -13.32
N LEU A 348 -23.51 -9.23 -13.58
CA LEU A 348 -22.61 -8.68 -12.56
C LEU A 348 -22.98 -7.24 -12.14
N ASP A 349 -23.98 -6.65 -12.79
CA ASP A 349 -24.57 -5.35 -12.47
C ASP A 349 -25.61 -5.42 -11.34
N ALA A 350 -26.11 -6.62 -11.01
CA ALA A 350 -27.07 -6.83 -9.93
C ALA A 350 -26.42 -6.72 -8.54
N ARG A 351 -26.79 -5.69 -7.77
CA ARG A 351 -26.37 -5.50 -6.37
C ARG A 351 -27.06 -6.54 -5.46
N THR A 352 -26.47 -7.71 -5.24
CA THR A 352 -26.94 -8.61 -4.17
C THR A 352 -26.45 -8.13 -2.82
N SER A 353 -27.35 -7.60 -2.00
CA SER A 353 -27.08 -7.27 -0.60
C SER A 353 -27.22 -8.51 0.28
N ALA A 354 -26.10 -9.00 0.85
CA ALA A 354 -26.18 -9.94 1.97
C ALA A 354 -26.66 -9.17 3.22
N PRO A 355 -27.48 -9.79 4.10
CA PRO A 355 -27.91 -9.15 5.34
C PRO A 355 -26.71 -8.87 6.26
N LEU A 356 -26.69 -7.67 6.85
CA LEU A 356 -25.68 -7.29 7.85
C LEU A 356 -25.88 -8.06 9.17
N PRO A 357 -24.80 -8.38 9.90
CA PRO A 357 -24.92 -8.80 11.29
C PRO A 357 -25.56 -7.68 12.11
N GLY A 358 -26.49 -8.01 13.01
CA GLY A 358 -26.99 -7.02 13.97
C GLY A 358 -25.92 -6.62 14.99
N ASP A 359 -26.06 -5.46 15.62
CA ASP A 359 -25.09 -4.90 16.59
C ASP A 359 -24.81 -5.79 17.81
N ARG A 360 -25.64 -6.82 18.05
CA ARG A 360 -25.50 -7.82 19.11
C ARG A 360 -25.05 -9.20 18.61
N ALA A 361 -24.59 -9.32 17.36
CA ALA A 361 -24.12 -10.58 16.82
C ALA A 361 -22.88 -11.04 17.60
N GLU A 362 -22.97 -12.22 18.22
CA GLU A 362 -21.85 -12.84 18.94
C GLU A 362 -21.06 -13.72 17.97
N LEU A 363 -19.77 -13.42 17.81
CA LEU A 363 -18.85 -14.21 17.00
C LEU A 363 -18.01 -15.11 17.92
N SER A 364 -17.98 -16.41 17.65
CA SER A 364 -17.03 -17.32 18.30
C SER A 364 -15.69 -17.22 17.57
N ILE A 365 -14.62 -16.89 18.28
CA ILE A 365 -13.33 -16.53 17.69
C ILE A 365 -12.19 -17.25 18.42
N THR A 366 -11.16 -17.66 17.68
CA THR A 366 -9.90 -18.15 18.26
C THR A 366 -8.75 -17.19 17.94
N PRO A 367 -7.79 -16.96 18.86
CA PRO A 367 -6.68 -16.04 18.62
C PRO A 367 -5.87 -16.34 17.35
N PRO A 368 -5.49 -17.60 17.05
CA PRO A 368 -4.77 -17.90 15.81
C PRO A 368 -5.57 -17.60 14.54
N ALA A 369 -6.90 -17.73 14.56
CA ALA A 369 -7.74 -17.46 13.39
C ALA A 369 -7.79 -15.96 13.04
N VAL A 370 -7.84 -15.08 14.05
CA VAL A 370 -7.81 -13.63 13.84
C VAL A 370 -6.44 -13.18 13.38
N VAL A 371 -5.38 -13.70 13.98
CA VAL A 371 -4.01 -13.38 13.56
C VAL A 371 -3.74 -13.85 12.13
N ALA A 372 -4.35 -14.97 11.72
CA ALA A 372 -4.29 -15.45 10.34
C ALA A 372 -5.05 -14.54 9.34
N GLN A 373 -6.03 -13.75 9.78
CA GLN A 373 -6.74 -12.77 8.93
C GLN A 373 -5.92 -11.50 8.70
N VAL A 374 -4.97 -11.17 9.58
CA VAL A 374 -4.14 -9.96 9.46
C VAL A 374 -3.35 -10.00 8.16
N GLY A 375 -3.57 -9.01 7.29
CA GLY A 375 -2.95 -8.89 5.96
C GLY A 375 -3.17 -10.10 5.03
N ALA A 376 -4.10 -10.97 5.39
CA ALA A 376 -4.55 -12.11 4.62
C ALA A 376 -6.06 -12.27 4.81
N PRO A 377 -6.85 -11.28 4.33
CA PRO A 377 -8.30 -11.33 4.41
C PRO A 377 -8.80 -12.66 3.84
N GLN A 378 -9.73 -13.27 4.56
CA GLN A 378 -10.37 -14.49 4.14
C GLN A 378 -11.44 -14.16 3.11
N ALA A 379 -11.80 -15.18 2.38
CA ALA A 379 -12.80 -15.07 1.32
C ALA A 379 -14.14 -14.44 1.70
N ASN A 380 -14.65 -14.74 2.90
CA ASN A 380 -15.93 -14.19 3.34
C ASN A 380 -15.83 -12.69 3.62
N ASP A 381 -14.63 -12.18 3.91
CA ASP A 381 -14.39 -10.77 4.20
C ASP A 381 -14.71 -9.90 2.99
N TYR A 382 -14.47 -10.37 1.77
CA TYR A 382 -14.78 -9.65 0.53
C TYR A 382 -16.26 -9.58 0.22
N VAL A 383 -16.98 -10.71 0.36
CA VAL A 383 -18.44 -10.74 0.19
C VAL A 383 -19.10 -9.84 1.23
N ARG A 384 -18.63 -9.87 2.48
CA ARG A 384 -19.13 -9.04 3.57
C ARG A 384 -18.75 -7.57 3.40
N ALA A 385 -17.55 -7.25 2.92
CA ALA A 385 -17.17 -5.87 2.61
C ALA A 385 -18.09 -5.27 1.55
N GLY A 386 -18.41 -6.02 0.50
CA GLY A 386 -19.43 -5.61 -0.48
C GLY A 386 -20.78 -5.35 0.18
N ALA A 387 -21.22 -6.21 1.10
CA ALA A 387 -22.45 -6.00 1.86
C ALA A 387 -22.40 -4.74 2.75
N LEU A 388 -21.29 -4.50 3.44
CA LEU A 388 -21.06 -3.30 4.27
C LEU A 388 -21.13 -2.03 3.42
N VAL A 389 -20.39 -1.97 2.30
CA VAL A 389 -20.40 -0.82 1.38
C VAL A 389 -21.80 -0.58 0.81
N ASN A 390 -22.50 -1.65 0.42
CA ASN A 390 -23.84 -1.55 -0.14
C ASN A 390 -24.88 -1.12 0.89
N ALA A 391 -24.70 -1.44 2.16
CA ALA A 391 -25.60 -1.05 3.23
C ALA A 391 -25.47 0.42 3.65
N ILE A 392 -24.35 1.08 3.33
CA ILE A 392 -24.21 2.52 3.57
C ILE A 392 -25.15 3.28 2.61
N PRO A 393 -26.00 4.20 3.12
CA PRO A 393 -26.85 5.04 2.29
C PRO A 393 -26.08 5.83 1.23
N ASP A 394 -26.62 5.90 0.01
CA ASP A 394 -25.98 6.58 -1.13
C ASP A 394 -25.71 8.08 -0.88
N VAL A 395 -26.51 8.72 -0.01
CA VAL A 395 -26.27 10.11 0.42
C VAL A 395 -24.96 10.23 1.20
N LEU A 396 -24.70 9.32 2.14
CA LEU A 396 -23.49 9.33 2.96
C LEU A 396 -22.26 8.90 2.15
N LYS A 397 -22.41 7.94 1.23
CA LYS A 397 -21.32 7.56 0.30
C LYS A 397 -20.90 8.72 -0.59
N ARG A 398 -21.85 9.49 -1.14
CA ARG A 398 -21.53 10.68 -1.93
C ARG A 398 -20.78 11.72 -1.09
N ALA A 399 -21.30 12.02 0.10
CA ALA A 399 -20.65 12.94 1.03
C ALA A 399 -19.22 12.51 1.39
N ALA A 400 -18.97 11.20 1.57
CA ALA A 400 -17.63 10.68 1.83
C ALA A 400 -16.67 10.91 0.65
N HIS A 401 -17.15 10.82 -0.60
CA HIS A 401 -16.30 11.00 -1.77
C HIS A 401 -16.08 12.46 -2.16
N GLU A 402 -16.96 13.38 -1.73
CA GLU A 402 -16.87 14.79 -2.05
C GLU A 402 -15.90 15.53 -1.12
N ARG A 403 -14.91 16.24 -1.69
CA ARG A 403 -13.89 16.97 -0.93
C ARG A 403 -14.50 17.97 0.05
N GLU A 404 -15.55 18.68 -0.34
CA GLU A 404 -16.20 19.70 0.50
C GLU A 404 -17.03 19.12 1.63
N GLU A 405 -17.54 17.91 1.49
CA GLU A 405 -18.45 17.31 2.47
C GLU A 405 -17.78 16.28 3.37
N ALA A 406 -16.74 15.59 2.87
CA ALA A 406 -16.04 14.53 3.59
C ALA A 406 -15.55 14.97 4.99
N MET A 407 -15.05 16.20 5.10
CA MET A 407 -14.59 16.74 6.38
C MET A 407 -15.75 16.94 7.37
N ALA A 408 -16.88 17.50 6.89
CA ALA A 408 -18.08 17.69 7.71
C ALA A 408 -18.69 16.35 8.13
N LEU A 409 -18.72 15.36 7.23
CA LEU A 409 -19.19 14.01 7.51
C LEU A 409 -18.37 13.34 8.62
N LEU A 410 -17.04 13.45 8.56
CA LEU A 410 -16.13 12.89 9.57
C LEU A 410 -16.30 13.57 10.93
N PHE A 411 -16.53 14.89 10.96
CA PHE A 411 -16.89 15.58 12.20
C PHE A 411 -18.25 15.11 12.72
N GLY A 412 -19.24 14.95 11.84
CA GLY A 412 -20.56 14.42 12.20
C GLY A 412 -20.50 13.03 12.85
N LEU A 413 -19.58 12.16 12.40
CA LEU A 413 -19.33 10.85 13.03
C LEU A 413 -18.78 10.95 14.47
N LEU A 414 -18.10 12.05 14.82
CA LEU A 414 -17.58 12.30 16.17
C LEU A 414 -18.57 13.05 17.07
N MET A 415 -19.65 13.60 16.51
CA MET A 415 -20.60 14.38 17.30
C MET A 415 -21.53 13.48 18.12
N ALA A 416 -21.73 13.85 19.38
CA ALA A 416 -22.66 13.19 20.29
C ALA A 416 -24.11 13.36 19.83
N PRO A 417 -25.09 12.59 20.34
CA PRO A 417 -26.53 12.83 20.19
C PRO A 417 -26.97 14.26 20.63
N PRO A 418 -28.18 14.74 20.24
CA PRO A 418 -28.61 16.09 20.58
C PRO A 418 -28.57 16.35 22.09
N GLY A 419 -27.90 17.43 22.52
CA GLY A 419 -27.76 17.79 23.92
C GLY A 419 -26.52 18.64 24.22
N LYS A 420 -26.24 18.85 25.51
CA LYS A 420 -25.16 19.77 25.98
C LYS A 420 -23.77 19.46 25.43
N VAL A 421 -23.45 18.16 25.28
CA VAL A 421 -22.15 17.74 24.72
C VAL A 421 -22.04 18.15 23.26
N ARG A 422 -23.12 17.96 22.48
CA ARG A 422 -23.18 18.39 21.09
C ARG A 422 -23.07 19.91 20.94
N ASP A 423 -23.69 20.68 21.84
CA ASP A 423 -23.58 22.14 21.84
C ASP A 423 -22.13 22.60 22.09
N ALA A 424 -21.43 21.96 23.03
CA ALA A 424 -20.01 22.22 23.29
C ALA A 424 -19.13 21.83 22.08
N GLN A 425 -19.40 20.67 21.47
CA GLN A 425 -18.72 20.22 20.25
C GLN A 425 -18.91 21.20 19.08
N GLN A 426 -20.13 21.69 18.88
CA GLN A 426 -20.44 22.69 17.85
C GLN A 426 -19.66 23.99 18.09
N TYR A 427 -19.59 24.44 19.34
CA TYR A 427 -18.81 25.62 19.72
C TYR A 427 -17.32 25.45 19.42
N GLU A 428 -16.73 24.32 19.83
CA GLU A 428 -15.32 24.02 19.56
C GLU A 428 -15.01 23.95 18.05
N LEU A 429 -15.94 23.41 17.26
CA LEU A 429 -15.80 23.32 15.81
C LEU A 429 -15.91 24.69 15.14
N ALA A 430 -16.90 25.51 15.54
CA ALA A 430 -17.09 26.87 15.02
C ALA A 430 -15.93 27.81 15.40
N ALA A 431 -15.21 27.54 16.50
CA ALA A 431 -14.03 28.31 16.89
C ALA A 431 -12.80 28.02 16.00
N ARG A 432 -12.73 26.85 15.35
CA ARG A 432 -11.57 26.40 14.56
C ARG A 432 -11.81 26.46 13.05
N HIS A 433 -13.05 26.33 12.63
CA HIS A 433 -13.47 26.25 11.23
C HIS A 433 -14.57 27.26 10.91
N GLU A 434 -14.83 27.44 9.62
CA GLU A 434 -15.91 28.30 9.15
C GLU A 434 -17.27 27.79 9.63
N GLU A 435 -18.18 28.74 9.91
CA GLU A 435 -19.51 28.44 10.42
C GLU A 435 -20.31 27.48 9.51
N ARG A 436 -20.10 27.57 8.19
CA ARG A 436 -20.70 26.67 7.20
C ARG A 436 -20.34 25.21 7.47
N LEU A 437 -19.07 24.93 7.72
CA LEU A 437 -18.59 23.57 7.97
C LEU A 437 -19.16 23.01 9.29
N SER A 438 -19.23 23.85 10.32
CA SER A 438 -19.84 23.48 11.60
C SER A 438 -21.33 23.13 11.45
N ARG A 439 -22.10 23.92 10.69
CA ARG A 439 -23.51 23.61 10.38
C ARG A 439 -23.68 22.34 9.56
N GLN A 440 -22.81 22.10 8.57
CA GLN A 440 -22.84 20.86 7.78
C GLN A 440 -22.51 19.63 8.63
N ALA A 441 -21.57 19.73 9.57
CA ALA A 441 -21.23 18.63 10.48
C ALA A 441 -22.44 18.24 11.36
N LEU A 442 -23.23 19.22 11.79
CA LEU A 442 -24.49 18.99 12.52
C LEU A 442 -25.55 18.28 11.69
N ASP A 443 -25.79 18.72 10.45
CA ASP A 443 -26.72 18.04 9.54
C ASP A 443 -26.29 16.59 9.30
N TYR A 444 -24.98 16.34 9.18
CA TYR A 444 -24.46 14.97 9.10
C TYR A 444 -24.63 14.19 10.39
N ALA A 445 -24.37 14.78 11.56
CA ALA A 445 -24.56 14.14 12.85
C ALA A 445 -26.02 13.66 13.05
N ASP A 446 -27.00 14.42 12.56
CA ASP A 446 -28.40 14.03 12.58
C ASP A 446 -28.71 12.89 11.60
N ARG A 447 -28.16 12.93 10.39
CA ARG A 447 -28.34 11.84 9.40
C ARG A 447 -27.63 10.54 9.78
N LEU A 448 -26.61 10.63 10.63
CA LEU A 448 -25.81 9.50 11.11
C LEU A 448 -26.39 8.86 12.37
N SER A 449 -27.42 9.44 13.01
CA SER A 449 -27.96 8.93 14.28
C SER A 449 -28.42 7.48 14.23
N ASP A 450 -28.94 7.08 13.07
CA ASP A 450 -29.53 5.75 12.84
C ASP A 450 -28.56 4.80 12.11
N LEU A 451 -27.34 5.26 11.81
CA LEU A 451 -26.35 4.43 11.13
C LEU A 451 -25.80 3.37 12.10
N PRO A 452 -25.88 2.06 11.76
CA PRO A 452 -25.27 1.01 12.58
C PRO A 452 -23.77 1.27 12.80
N ARG A 453 -23.29 1.06 14.04
CA ARG A 453 -21.89 1.38 14.42
C ARG A 453 -20.86 0.70 13.52
N ILE A 454 -21.13 -0.54 13.11
CA ILE A 454 -20.27 -1.33 12.22
C ILE A 454 -19.99 -0.63 10.87
N LEU A 455 -20.84 0.30 10.44
CA LEU A 455 -20.69 1.06 9.19
C LEU A 455 -19.92 2.37 9.36
N CYS A 456 -19.71 2.85 10.59
CA CYS A 456 -19.02 4.13 10.84
C CYS A 456 -17.55 4.10 10.39
N LEU A 457 -16.78 3.07 10.77
CA LEU A 457 -15.37 2.96 10.36
C LEU A 457 -15.21 2.73 8.84
N PRO A 458 -16.00 1.86 8.18
CA PRO A 458 -16.03 1.78 6.72
C PRO A 458 -16.34 3.12 6.05
N LEU A 459 -17.35 3.86 6.53
CA LEU A 459 -17.70 5.17 5.99
C LEU A 459 -16.57 6.18 6.17
N ALA A 460 -15.93 6.20 7.34
CA ALA A 460 -14.75 7.03 7.58
C ALA A 460 -13.60 6.67 6.62
N ALA A 461 -13.36 5.37 6.37
CA ALA A 461 -12.34 4.92 5.43
C ALA A 461 -12.61 5.37 3.98
N MET A 462 -13.88 5.37 3.55
CA MET A 462 -14.29 5.89 2.22
C MET A 462 -14.07 7.40 2.08
N ALA A 463 -14.09 8.15 3.19
CA ALA A 463 -13.86 9.60 3.18
C ALA A 463 -12.37 10.00 3.06
N MET A 464 -11.46 9.08 3.34
CA MET A 464 -10.02 9.35 3.43
C MET A 464 -9.35 9.75 2.11
N PRO A 465 -9.69 9.17 0.93
CA PRO A 465 -9.17 9.64 -0.34
C PRO A 465 -9.50 11.12 -0.61
N ALA A 466 -10.73 11.56 -0.32
CA ALA A 466 -11.15 12.94 -0.49
C ALA A 466 -10.45 13.87 0.51
N LEU A 467 -10.37 13.45 1.77
CA LEU A 467 -9.66 14.21 2.82
C LEU A 467 -8.19 14.42 2.47
N ARG A 468 -7.46 13.39 2.01
CA ARG A 468 -6.02 13.47 1.69
C ARG A 468 -5.65 14.41 0.56
N ARG A 469 -6.61 14.83 -0.28
CA ARG A 469 -6.39 15.83 -1.34
C ARG A 469 -6.34 17.27 -0.80
N ARG A 470 -6.71 17.46 0.47
CA ARG A 470 -6.69 18.76 1.14
C ARG A 470 -5.25 19.23 1.40
N PRO A 471 -4.99 20.55 1.37
CA PRO A 471 -3.70 21.10 1.77
C PRO A 471 -3.31 20.71 3.21
N ARG A 472 -2.01 20.55 3.45
CA ARG A 472 -1.46 20.19 4.77
C ARG A 472 -1.97 21.07 5.93
N PRO A 473 -2.06 22.41 5.83
CA PRO A 473 -2.60 23.23 6.92
C PRO A 473 -4.07 22.94 7.25
N GLU A 474 -4.87 22.53 6.26
CA GLU A 474 -6.27 22.13 6.48
C GLU A 474 -6.34 20.77 7.20
N LEU A 475 -5.46 19.83 6.85
CA LEU A 475 -5.36 18.52 7.52
C LEU A 475 -4.90 18.66 8.98
N GLU A 476 -3.97 19.55 9.27
CA GLU A 476 -3.51 19.84 10.63
C GLU A 476 -4.67 20.43 11.47
N LYS A 477 -5.40 21.42 10.94
CA LYS A 477 -6.62 21.97 11.60
C LYS A 477 -7.71 20.91 11.81
N PHE A 478 -7.92 20.04 10.83
CA PHE A 478 -8.87 18.94 10.93
C PHE A 478 -8.54 18.01 12.10
N MET A 479 -7.26 17.69 12.30
CA MET A 479 -6.82 16.87 13.43
C MET A 479 -7.02 17.56 14.77
N ASP A 480 -6.74 18.86 14.84
CA ASP A 480 -6.98 19.67 16.05
C ASP A 480 -8.48 19.75 16.40
N ALA A 481 -9.34 19.85 15.39
CA ALA A 481 -10.79 19.82 15.58
C ALA A 481 -11.30 18.44 16.03
N CYS A 482 -10.82 17.34 15.44
CA CYS A 482 -11.13 15.98 15.90
C CYS A 482 -10.75 15.77 17.37
N PHE A 483 -9.60 16.30 17.78
CA PHE A 483 -9.15 16.25 19.17
C PHE A 483 -10.10 17.06 20.07
N ALA A 484 -10.45 18.29 19.68
CA ALA A 484 -11.35 19.14 20.45
C ALA A 484 -12.75 18.52 20.61
N LEU A 485 -13.30 17.97 19.52
CA LEU A 485 -14.61 17.31 19.51
C LEU A 485 -14.66 16.12 20.46
N SER A 486 -13.64 15.27 20.45
CA SER A 486 -13.58 14.08 21.32
C SER A 486 -13.41 14.42 22.80
N HIS A 487 -12.91 15.62 23.14
CA HIS A 487 -12.65 16.04 24.52
C HIS A 487 -13.66 17.06 25.06
N ALA A 488 -14.71 17.40 24.31
CA ALA A 488 -15.62 18.50 24.61
C ALA A 488 -16.35 18.37 25.95
N ASP A 489 -16.61 17.15 26.43
CA ASP A 489 -17.28 16.87 27.70
C ASP A 489 -16.31 16.41 28.82
N GLY A 490 -15.00 16.40 28.54
CA GLY A 490 -13.97 15.90 29.44
C GLY A 490 -13.94 14.38 29.60
N LYS A 491 -14.72 13.61 28.82
CA LYS A 491 -14.79 12.14 28.84
C LYS A 491 -14.79 11.57 27.43
N VAL A 492 -13.66 11.04 27.00
CA VAL A 492 -13.58 10.38 25.68
C VAL A 492 -14.12 8.95 25.78
N SER A 493 -15.14 8.62 24.99
CA SER A 493 -15.63 7.25 24.84
C SER A 493 -14.67 6.38 24.03
N LEU A 494 -14.79 5.05 24.15
CA LEU A 494 -13.97 4.11 23.37
C LEU A 494 -14.13 4.33 21.86
N PHE A 495 -15.34 4.64 21.40
CA PHE A 495 -15.64 4.90 20.00
C PHE A 495 -14.98 6.19 19.51
N GLU A 496 -15.09 7.29 20.26
CA GLU A 496 -14.44 8.57 19.91
C GLU A 496 -12.92 8.43 19.88
N TYR A 497 -12.35 7.70 20.86
CA TYR A 497 -10.94 7.37 20.85
C TYR A 497 -10.57 6.55 19.61
N SER A 498 -11.34 5.51 19.30
CA SER A 498 -11.10 4.60 18.19
C SER A 498 -11.12 5.32 16.85
N LEU A 499 -12.18 6.09 16.57
CA LEU A 499 -12.31 6.87 15.36
C LEU A 499 -11.24 7.97 15.28
N GLY A 500 -11.06 8.75 16.36
CA GLY A 500 -10.06 9.81 16.41
C GLY A 500 -8.63 9.31 16.21
N ARG A 501 -8.30 8.14 16.79
CA ARG A 501 -7.01 7.49 16.60
C ARG A 501 -6.83 6.98 15.18
N LEU A 502 -7.84 6.32 14.61
CA LEU A 502 -7.80 5.83 13.23
C LEU A 502 -7.55 6.97 12.25
N LEU A 503 -8.32 8.07 12.38
CA LEU A 503 -8.15 9.28 11.57
C LEU A 503 -6.74 9.86 11.75
N ARG A 504 -6.26 9.95 12.99
CA ARG A 504 -4.92 10.47 13.29
C ARG A 504 -3.82 9.66 12.62
N VAL A 505 -3.87 8.33 12.71
CA VAL A 505 -2.87 7.45 12.09
C VAL A 505 -2.88 7.66 10.59
N GLN A 506 -4.05 7.59 9.96
CA GLN A 506 -4.14 7.68 8.49
C GLN A 506 -3.78 9.07 7.94
N VAL A 507 -4.19 10.15 8.62
CA VAL A 507 -3.83 11.53 8.23
C VAL A 507 -2.35 11.79 8.48
N SER A 508 -1.81 11.40 9.64
CA SER A 508 -0.39 11.57 9.95
C SER A 508 0.50 10.82 8.96
N ASP A 509 0.13 9.58 8.63
CA ASP A 509 0.87 8.77 7.68
C ASP A 509 0.81 9.37 6.27
N ALA A 510 -0.32 9.94 5.88
CA ALA A 510 -0.47 10.60 4.58
C ALA A 510 0.31 11.93 4.50
N LEU A 511 0.50 12.63 5.62
CA LEU A 511 1.27 13.89 5.68
C LEU A 511 2.79 13.67 5.58
N ASP A 512 3.31 12.54 6.07
CA ASP A 512 4.72 12.16 5.93
C ASP A 512 4.89 10.67 5.56
N PRO A 513 4.55 10.28 4.32
CA PRO A 513 4.52 8.87 3.90
C PRO A 513 5.86 8.16 4.04
N ALA A 514 6.96 8.88 3.81
CA ALA A 514 8.31 8.34 3.91
C ALA A 514 8.69 7.98 5.35
N ARG A 515 8.08 8.62 6.36
CA ARG A 515 8.30 8.34 7.79
C ARG A 515 7.21 7.49 8.44
N ALA A 516 6.04 7.42 7.83
CA ALA A 516 4.85 6.71 8.34
C ALA A 516 5.16 5.29 8.83
N TRP A 517 5.84 4.49 8.00
CA TRP A 517 6.24 3.14 8.42
C TRP A 517 7.70 3.09 8.82
N VAL A 518 7.93 2.59 10.03
CA VAL A 518 9.23 2.34 10.65
C VAL A 518 9.50 0.84 10.62
N ALA A 519 10.68 0.44 10.14
CA ALA A 519 11.07 -0.97 10.20
C ALA A 519 11.20 -1.34 11.69
N GLY A 520 10.39 -2.29 12.16
CA GLY A 520 10.43 -2.72 13.56
C GLY A 520 11.83 -3.17 13.96
N ASP A 521 12.48 -2.39 14.82
CA ASP A 521 13.87 -2.57 15.27
C ASP A 521 13.97 -2.93 16.74
N ARG A 522 12.82 -2.99 17.44
CA ARG A 522 12.73 -3.36 18.85
C ARG A 522 12.18 -4.76 19.01
N ARG A 523 12.72 -5.50 19.97
CA ARG A 523 12.13 -6.75 20.44
C ARG A 523 10.95 -6.46 21.34
N LEU A 524 9.91 -7.27 21.27
CA LEU A 524 8.72 -7.13 22.13
C LEU A 524 9.06 -7.11 23.62
N ALA A 525 10.05 -7.89 24.03
CA ALA A 525 10.54 -7.92 25.42
C ALA A 525 11.03 -6.56 25.94
N ASN A 526 11.58 -5.69 25.06
CA ASN A 526 12.03 -4.35 25.45
C ASN A 526 10.87 -3.35 25.57
N CYS A 527 9.67 -3.74 25.15
CA CYS A 527 8.45 -2.95 25.21
C CYS A 527 7.38 -3.66 26.07
N ALA A 528 7.81 -4.59 26.94
CA ALA A 528 6.91 -5.47 27.70
C ALA A 528 5.92 -4.67 28.55
N ASP A 529 6.36 -3.64 29.28
CA ASP A 529 5.48 -2.84 30.14
C ASP A 529 4.29 -2.26 29.37
N HIS A 530 4.54 -1.70 28.18
CA HIS A 530 3.50 -1.08 27.35
C HIS A 530 2.56 -2.14 26.75
N ALA A 531 3.10 -3.30 26.35
CA ALA A 531 2.29 -4.44 25.88
C ALA A 531 1.39 -5.01 26.99
N ILE A 532 1.93 -5.11 28.20
CA ILE A 532 1.22 -5.55 29.41
C ILE A 532 0.09 -4.59 29.75
N THR A 533 0.38 -3.28 29.77
CA THR A 533 -0.63 -2.23 29.99
C THR A 533 -1.74 -2.32 28.96
N LEU A 534 -1.41 -2.52 27.68
CA LEU A 534 -2.41 -2.63 26.62
C LEU A 534 -3.31 -3.87 26.79
N MET A 535 -2.74 -5.02 27.15
CA MET A 535 -3.52 -6.23 27.45
C MET A 535 -4.45 -6.02 28.65
N ALA A 536 -3.98 -5.34 29.71
CA ALA A 536 -4.81 -5.04 30.87
C ALA A 536 -5.97 -4.11 30.50
N LEU A 537 -5.73 -3.13 29.63
CA LEU A 537 -6.75 -2.20 29.15
C LEU A 537 -7.82 -2.88 28.30
N LEU A 538 -7.42 -3.73 27.36
CA LEU A 538 -8.39 -4.51 26.57
C LEU A 538 -9.23 -5.43 27.44
N ALA A 539 -8.59 -6.12 28.39
CA ALA A 539 -9.29 -7.00 29.30
C ALA A 539 -10.32 -6.23 30.15
N GLN A 540 -9.98 -5.02 30.60
CA GLN A 540 -10.91 -4.13 31.32
C GLN A 540 -12.04 -3.60 30.43
N ALA A 541 -11.76 -3.26 29.18
CA ALA A 541 -12.75 -2.73 28.25
C ALA A 541 -13.77 -3.79 27.80
N GLY A 542 -13.33 -5.05 27.67
CA GLY A 542 -14.16 -6.17 27.23
C GLY A 542 -15.03 -6.79 28.32
N HIS A 543 -14.61 -6.68 29.59
CA HIS A 543 -15.24 -7.42 30.69
C HIS A 543 -15.76 -6.49 31.79
N ALA A 544 -17.06 -6.55 32.05
CA ALA A 544 -17.68 -5.78 33.13
C ALA A 544 -17.26 -6.24 34.54
N ASP A 545 -16.98 -7.54 34.71
CA ASP A 545 -16.53 -8.11 35.97
C ASP A 545 -14.99 -8.02 36.12
N PRO A 546 -14.45 -7.41 37.19
CA PRO A 546 -13.01 -7.33 37.42
C PRO A 546 -12.32 -8.70 37.49
N GLY A 547 -13.01 -9.74 37.97
CA GLY A 547 -12.47 -11.10 38.03
C GLY A 547 -12.33 -11.72 36.63
N ALA A 548 -13.33 -11.53 35.77
CA ALA A 548 -13.29 -11.93 34.37
C ALA A 548 -12.20 -11.17 33.60
N ALA A 549 -12.09 -9.85 33.81
CA ALA A 549 -11.02 -9.04 33.22
C ALA A 549 -9.62 -9.54 33.64
N MET A 550 -9.43 -9.89 34.91
CA MET A 550 -8.17 -10.47 35.39
C MET A 550 -7.86 -11.81 34.70
N ARG A 551 -8.83 -12.71 34.53
CA ARG A 551 -8.63 -13.99 33.82
C ARG A 551 -8.30 -13.80 32.35
N ALA A 552 -9.00 -12.88 31.68
CA ALA A 552 -8.73 -12.48 30.30
C ALA A 552 -7.30 -11.93 30.13
N TYR A 553 -6.89 -11.01 31.00
CA TYR A 553 -5.52 -10.49 31.04
C TYR A 553 -4.49 -11.61 31.22
N LEU A 554 -4.72 -12.54 32.16
CA LEU A 554 -3.81 -13.66 32.40
C LEU A 554 -3.73 -14.61 31.19
N ALA A 555 -4.83 -14.81 30.46
CA ALA A 555 -4.85 -15.61 29.24
C ALA A 555 -3.94 -15.00 28.15
N GLY A 556 -4.02 -13.69 27.94
CA GLY A 556 -3.10 -12.98 27.04
C GLY A 556 -1.64 -13.04 27.52
N MET A 557 -1.40 -12.80 28.80
CA MET A 557 -0.07 -12.86 29.41
C MET A 557 0.60 -14.22 29.28
N ALA A 558 -0.16 -15.31 29.43
CA ALA A 558 0.37 -16.67 29.32
C ALA A 558 0.94 -16.98 27.93
N LEU A 559 0.39 -16.36 26.87
CA LEU A 559 0.89 -16.51 25.50
C LEU A 559 2.12 -15.63 25.24
N VAL A 560 2.07 -14.37 25.65
CA VAL A 560 3.09 -13.38 25.27
C VAL A 560 4.29 -13.37 26.22
N PHE A 561 4.03 -13.43 27.52
CA PHE A 561 5.03 -13.32 28.58
C PHE A 561 4.84 -14.39 29.66
N PRO A 562 4.94 -15.69 29.35
CA PRO A 562 4.64 -16.79 30.28
C PRO A 562 5.50 -16.80 31.55
N ARG A 563 6.66 -16.15 31.52
CA ARG A 563 7.60 -16.06 32.64
C ARG A 563 7.55 -14.72 33.38
N ALA A 564 6.75 -13.77 32.91
CA ALA A 564 6.65 -12.46 33.55
C ALA A 564 5.68 -12.53 34.72
N ASN A 565 6.11 -12.03 35.88
CA ASN A 565 5.25 -11.90 37.05
C ASN A 565 4.70 -10.47 37.12
N ALA A 566 3.75 -10.14 36.24
CA ALA A 566 3.12 -8.82 36.16
C ALA A 566 1.65 -8.91 36.63
N PRO A 567 1.30 -8.34 37.80
CA PRO A 567 -0.07 -8.37 38.30
C PRO A 567 -0.99 -7.51 37.44
N TYR A 568 -2.26 -7.91 37.30
CA TYR A 568 -3.28 -7.11 36.64
C TYR A 568 -3.50 -5.79 37.39
N ARG A 569 -3.07 -4.70 36.75
CA ARG A 569 -3.20 -3.33 37.23
C ARG A 569 -3.59 -2.45 36.04
N PRO A 570 -4.90 -2.31 35.75
CA PRO A 570 -5.33 -1.36 34.73
C PRO A 570 -4.88 0.05 35.13
N PRO A 571 -4.37 0.86 34.19
CA PRO A 571 -3.93 2.23 34.48
C PRO A 571 -5.11 3.11 34.87
N THR A 572 -4.84 4.13 35.69
CA THR A 572 -5.85 5.12 36.14
C THR A 572 -6.32 6.03 35.00
N ASP A 573 -5.46 6.25 34.00
CA ASP A 573 -5.76 7.00 32.78
C ASP A 573 -5.51 6.08 31.56
N PRO A 574 -6.54 5.33 31.12
CA PRO A 574 -6.44 4.40 30.00
C PRO A 574 -5.95 5.01 28.70
N LEU A 575 -6.46 6.19 28.35
CA LEU A 575 -6.25 6.78 27.03
C LEU A 575 -4.83 7.32 26.91
N ARG A 576 -4.36 7.98 27.96
CA ARG A 576 -2.97 8.44 28.03
C ARG A 576 -1.99 7.27 27.97
N ALA A 577 -2.28 6.20 28.72
CA ALA A 577 -1.43 5.00 28.71
C ALA A 577 -1.36 4.35 27.32
N MET A 578 -2.46 4.35 26.56
CA MET A 578 -2.47 3.90 25.16
C MET A 578 -1.64 4.82 24.26
N ASP A 579 -1.82 6.14 24.37
CA ASP A 579 -1.08 7.11 23.55
C ASP A 579 0.44 7.10 23.81
N GLU A 580 0.87 6.83 25.04
CA GLU A 580 2.28 6.61 25.40
C GLU A 580 2.83 5.28 24.85
N ALA A 581 1.98 4.24 24.71
CA ALA A 581 2.38 2.92 24.23
C ALA A 581 2.65 2.88 22.72
N TRP A 582 1.89 3.61 21.90
CA TRP A 582 1.94 3.45 20.44
C TRP A 582 3.30 3.70 19.78
N PRO A 583 4.03 4.78 20.09
CA PRO A 583 5.33 5.04 19.45
C PRO A 583 6.37 3.94 19.70
N LEU A 584 6.22 3.18 20.79
CA LEU A 584 7.10 2.09 21.15
C LEU A 584 6.64 0.76 20.54
N LEU A 585 5.34 0.46 20.65
CA LEU A 585 4.77 -0.79 20.13
C LEU A 585 4.80 -0.84 18.59
N ASP A 586 4.64 0.28 17.89
CA ASP A 586 4.75 0.30 16.43
C ASP A 586 6.16 -0.04 15.93
N ARG A 587 7.20 0.19 16.75
CA ARG A 587 8.60 -0.17 16.44
C ARG A 587 8.96 -1.61 16.77
N VAL A 588 8.02 -2.41 17.26
CA VAL A 588 8.26 -3.83 17.52
C VAL A 588 8.44 -4.59 16.20
N GLU A 589 9.37 -5.54 16.18
CA GLU A 589 9.61 -6.40 15.01
C GLU A 589 8.38 -7.26 14.64
N PRO A 590 8.23 -7.70 13.37
CA PRO A 590 7.01 -8.39 12.91
C PRO A 590 6.60 -9.59 13.77
N ARG A 591 7.55 -10.45 14.16
CA ARG A 591 7.27 -11.60 15.04
C ARG A 591 6.79 -11.18 16.43
N GLY A 592 7.27 -10.05 16.94
CA GLY A 592 6.79 -9.47 18.19
C GLY A 592 5.38 -8.89 18.05
N LYS A 593 5.06 -8.26 16.91
CA LYS A 593 3.69 -7.78 16.63
C LYS A 593 2.70 -8.93 16.51
N GLU A 594 3.11 -10.04 15.87
CA GLU A 594 2.34 -11.29 15.80
C GLU A 594 1.99 -11.82 17.19
N LEU A 595 3.01 -12.04 18.03
CA LEU A 595 2.82 -12.52 19.41
C LEU A 595 1.97 -11.57 20.25
N LEU A 596 2.20 -10.26 20.13
CA LEU A 596 1.39 -9.25 20.81
C LEU A 596 -0.08 -9.39 20.42
N LEU A 597 -0.39 -9.46 19.13
CA LEU A 597 -1.76 -9.61 18.64
C LEU A 597 -2.40 -10.93 19.08
N GLU A 598 -1.66 -12.05 19.09
CA GLU A 598 -2.16 -13.31 19.65
C GLU A 598 -2.58 -13.14 21.12
N GLY A 599 -1.77 -12.44 21.93
CA GLY A 599 -2.11 -12.16 23.33
C GLY A 599 -3.30 -11.21 23.50
N LEU A 600 -3.37 -10.16 22.69
CA LEU A 600 -4.49 -9.20 22.72
C LEU A 600 -5.81 -9.88 22.35
N VAL A 601 -5.81 -10.68 21.28
CA VAL A 601 -7.00 -11.43 20.87
C VAL A 601 -7.37 -12.47 21.93
N ALA A 602 -6.41 -13.17 22.52
CA ALA A 602 -6.70 -14.11 23.61
C ALA A 602 -7.33 -13.47 24.85
N ALA A 603 -6.95 -12.21 25.14
CA ALA A 603 -7.60 -11.44 26.20
C ALA A 603 -9.02 -11.03 25.82
N VAL A 604 -9.23 -10.55 24.58
CA VAL A 604 -10.55 -10.13 24.10
C VAL A 604 -11.52 -11.31 23.97
N SER A 605 -11.08 -12.43 23.37
CA SER A 605 -11.93 -13.58 23.10
C SER A 605 -12.01 -14.57 24.27
N HIS A 606 -11.63 -14.17 25.49
CA HIS A 606 -11.50 -15.09 26.62
C HIS A 606 -12.83 -15.73 27.03
N ASP A 607 -13.92 -14.99 26.93
CA ASP A 607 -15.29 -15.45 27.21
C ASP A 607 -15.95 -16.15 26.00
N GLY A 608 -15.21 -16.31 24.90
CA GLY A 608 -15.69 -16.91 23.66
C GLY A 608 -16.63 -16.02 22.84
N ARG A 609 -16.78 -14.74 23.21
CA ARG A 609 -17.62 -13.75 22.54
C ARG A 609 -16.77 -12.52 22.24
N VAL A 610 -17.08 -11.81 21.16
CA VAL A 610 -16.45 -10.52 20.85
C VAL A 610 -17.54 -9.54 20.43
N CYS A 611 -17.68 -8.45 21.17
CA CYS A 611 -18.63 -7.39 20.85
C CYS A 611 -18.06 -6.44 19.77
N VAL A 612 -18.94 -5.63 19.16
CA VAL A 612 -18.55 -4.66 18.13
C VAL A 612 -17.50 -3.68 18.65
N ALA A 613 -17.62 -3.22 19.89
CA ALA A 613 -16.68 -2.29 20.50
C ALA A 613 -15.27 -2.88 20.68
N GLU A 614 -15.17 -4.17 21.05
CA GLU A 614 -13.90 -4.88 21.14
C GLU A 614 -13.28 -5.11 19.76
N ALA A 615 -14.09 -5.47 18.77
CA ALA A 615 -13.63 -5.63 17.40
C ALA A 615 -13.12 -4.30 16.81
N GLU A 616 -13.80 -3.18 17.06
CA GLU A 616 -13.36 -1.84 16.66
C GLU A 616 -12.06 -1.44 17.35
N LEU A 617 -11.94 -1.65 18.66
CA LEU A 617 -10.71 -1.36 19.38
C LEU A 617 -9.55 -2.21 18.85
N LEU A 618 -9.76 -3.51 18.63
CA LEU A 618 -8.75 -4.38 18.02
C LEU A 618 -8.34 -3.88 16.64
N ARG A 619 -9.29 -3.45 15.80
CA ARG A 619 -9.00 -2.85 14.48
C ARG A 619 -8.15 -1.58 14.59
N VAL A 620 -8.40 -0.73 15.58
CA VAL A 620 -7.61 0.49 15.81
C VAL A 620 -6.21 0.18 16.31
N ILE A 621 -6.05 -0.84 17.16
CA ILE A 621 -4.74 -1.34 17.58
C ILE A 621 -3.98 -1.87 16.36
N CYS A 622 -4.63 -2.72 15.57
CA CYS A 622 -4.10 -3.25 14.33
C CYS A 622 -3.67 -2.14 13.35
N ALA A 623 -4.52 -1.14 13.12
CA ALA A 623 -4.18 0.03 12.30
C ALA A 623 -2.98 0.81 12.87
N SER A 624 -2.93 1.03 14.19
CA SER A 624 -1.82 1.73 14.87
C SER A 624 -0.50 0.96 14.82
N LEU A 625 -0.56 -0.37 14.65
CA LEU A 625 0.60 -1.24 14.48
C LEU A 625 0.91 -1.54 13.01
N HIS A 626 0.22 -0.91 12.06
CA HIS A 626 0.34 -1.20 10.62
C HIS A 626 0.09 -2.67 10.26
N CYS A 627 -0.85 -3.29 10.98
CA CYS A 627 -1.31 -4.66 10.82
C CYS A 627 -2.75 -4.60 10.28
N PRO A 628 -2.97 -4.69 8.97
CA PRO A 628 -4.30 -4.49 8.40
C PRO A 628 -5.21 -5.65 8.80
N LEU A 629 -6.34 -5.32 9.44
CA LEU A 629 -7.31 -6.29 9.96
C LEU A 629 -8.68 -6.03 9.31
N PRO A 630 -9.32 -7.06 8.73
CA PRO A 630 -10.66 -6.95 8.16
C PRO A 630 -11.70 -6.45 9.18
N PRO A 631 -12.81 -5.84 8.71
CA PRO A 631 -13.85 -5.28 9.57
C PRO A 631 -14.62 -6.32 10.36
N MET A 632 -14.72 -7.55 9.85
CA MET A 632 -15.38 -8.67 10.49
C MET A 632 -14.35 -9.72 10.87
N LEU A 633 -14.37 -10.14 12.13
CA LEU A 633 -13.44 -11.14 12.65
C LEU A 633 -14.10 -12.52 12.56
N GLU A 634 -13.49 -13.45 11.84
CA GLU A 634 -14.04 -14.82 11.74
C GLU A 634 -13.47 -15.78 12.80
N GLY A 635 -14.31 -16.69 13.26
CA GLY A 635 -13.89 -17.90 13.96
C GLY A 635 -13.35 -18.97 13.02
N ALA A 636 -12.54 -19.89 13.55
CA ALA A 636 -12.22 -21.12 12.84
C ALA A 636 -13.51 -21.93 12.64
N ALA A 637 -13.84 -22.24 11.38
CA ALA A 637 -14.95 -23.14 11.02
C ALA A 637 -14.66 -24.59 11.43
#